data_AF-A0A1X6MHK5-F1
#
_entry.id   AF-A0A1X6MHK5-F1
#
_cell.length_a   1.000
_cell.length_b   1.000
_cell.length_c   1.000
_cell.angle_alpha   90.00
_cell.angle_beta   90.00
_cell.angle_gamma   90.00
#
_symmetry.space_group_name_H-M   'P 1'
#
loop_
_entity.id
_entity.type
_entity.pdbx_description
1 polymer ?
#
loop_
_entity_poly.entity_id
_entity_poly.type
_entity_poly.pdbx_seq_one_letter_code
_entity_poly.pdbx_strand_id
1 'polypeptide(L)'
;MRILLTHADSPVGRAIAFLYSVLKVEHVKLDQNASMLDLARVGKGSFHLIISGYEGTDAGPITFMRSLLLQGEGRMFLWNTEDEGVTNILRADPCTVQDALAVVVPMLEEHVKDLQPVSSSPVDTKSSDVEVSSNMRDRATLFDASKAYLIVGGIGNVGAHLCMYMYERGARHMIVTSRRGRAGLQNNTNPTVQRLFEYMETLADLDLRLEAVDAISVADMSRLMKSEALEIGGCIILTAVLADRTFQHMTEADFSAVFAAKVGVLKTIQHVIDVDHADFVVAFTSMSGLFGFGGQTNYGAANTELEEELAQIPNAFSFVCPGVLDTSLMLAGNDMAARRLGHAVEWSFSAEEMVLWFDDAMWRHYNLQRFSRYVPNMDWDAQDRTHGMTMLGQHLLSSQEPISTSSESRGDQITEIVRKTLNVATNDLSDDTPLTAYGIDSLSAARLSLLLRPYVEVSQLQLLANVAVGDLVRRASQAPAQNSSSGIAGTGPQKEQVMQDLVAQYAPNAHSSVVPRSATVKSQGQTFIVTGTTGSLGCHILSHLLCRDEVKLVYALNRKSAGETSIQERQAAAFLNQGLAKSLVTSPKLVLVECDLSASDFGLEGPTIDELLSSVTHIVHNAWTVDLYSPLERFESLLDGTRRLLELASRSRLPTPPSMLFVSTVAVYQDYDPTLPAPEEPVLSPEVAVQSGYTESKWIAERLVQTAAQSLSLNASVIRVGLLTGSVNGSWDTNHWFPALVQSAEYLGCLPEGQEIVSWIPVDLAAATIVDMCDIAADTLHLVHPQPVRWNAIMEPLASKLNVPLVPY
;
A
#
# COMPACT_ATOMS: atom_id res chain seq x y z
N MET A 1 -33.28 6.53 20.34
CA MET A 1 -33.16 5.53 19.27
C MET A 1 -34.47 5.50 18.50
N ARG A 2 -34.46 5.65 17.17
CA ARG A 2 -35.69 5.62 16.35
C ARG A 2 -35.76 4.28 15.61
N ILE A 3 -36.81 3.49 15.86
CA ILE A 3 -36.99 2.15 15.28
C ILE A 3 -38.12 2.16 14.24
N LEU A 4 -37.94 1.42 13.13
CA LEU A 4 -39.01 1.05 12.20
C LEU A 4 -39.28 -0.46 12.33
N LEU A 5 -40.55 -0.83 12.47
CA LEU A 5 -41.02 -2.21 12.46
C LEU A 5 -41.99 -2.39 11.29
N THR A 6 -41.61 -3.17 10.28
CA THR A 6 -42.53 -3.59 9.21
C THR A 6 -43.28 -4.85 9.60
N HIS A 7 -44.30 -5.26 8.84
CA HIS A 7 -45.11 -6.45 9.12
C HIS A 7 -45.66 -6.47 10.57
N ALA A 8 -46.02 -5.30 11.11
CA ALA A 8 -46.43 -5.13 12.51
C ALA A 8 -47.74 -5.88 12.86
N ASP A 9 -48.53 -6.25 11.84
CA ASP A 9 -49.72 -7.09 11.89
C ASP A 9 -49.45 -8.60 11.70
N SER A 10 -48.21 -9.01 11.44
CA SER A 10 -47.81 -10.42 11.49
C SER A 10 -47.74 -10.94 12.93
N PRO A 11 -47.77 -12.26 13.19
CA PRO A 11 -47.61 -12.81 14.54
C PRO A 11 -46.31 -12.38 15.22
N VAL A 12 -45.19 -12.40 14.49
CA VAL A 12 -43.86 -11.99 14.98
C VAL A 12 -43.81 -10.48 15.20
N GLY A 13 -44.28 -9.68 14.23
CA GLY A 13 -44.34 -8.22 14.34
C GLY A 13 -45.21 -7.75 15.51
N ARG A 14 -46.34 -8.40 15.79
CA ARG A 14 -47.16 -8.13 16.99
C ARG A 14 -46.40 -8.39 18.29
N ALA A 15 -45.62 -9.48 18.37
CA ALA A 15 -44.83 -9.80 19.56
C ALA A 15 -43.70 -8.78 19.79
N ILE A 16 -42.99 -8.38 18.73
CA ILE A 16 -41.94 -7.34 18.80
C ILE A 16 -42.56 -5.99 19.20
N ALA A 17 -43.68 -5.60 18.58
CA ALA A 17 -44.42 -4.38 18.90
C ALA A 17 -44.94 -4.35 20.35
N PHE A 18 -45.33 -5.50 20.90
CA PHE A 18 -45.73 -5.65 22.29
C PHE A 18 -44.53 -5.44 23.23
N LEU A 19 -43.42 -6.15 23.00
CA LEU A 19 -42.19 -5.99 23.78
C LEU A 19 -41.69 -4.54 23.79
N TYR A 20 -41.70 -3.86 22.64
CA TYR A 20 -41.33 -2.44 22.59
C TYR A 20 -42.32 -1.52 23.31
N SER A 21 -43.61 -1.86 23.35
CA SER A 21 -44.58 -1.13 24.18
C SER A 21 -44.31 -1.32 25.68
N VAL A 22 -44.01 -2.54 26.13
CA VAL A 22 -43.65 -2.84 27.53
C VAL A 22 -42.37 -2.10 27.94
N LEU A 23 -41.35 -2.13 27.08
CA LEU A 23 -40.06 -1.45 27.29
C LEU A 23 -40.10 0.07 27.08
N LYS A 24 -41.26 0.64 26.72
CA LYS A 24 -41.46 2.07 26.40
C LYS A 24 -40.51 2.58 25.30
N VAL A 25 -40.17 1.70 24.35
CA VAL A 25 -39.32 1.99 23.20
C VAL A 25 -40.18 2.57 22.07
N GLU A 26 -39.91 3.81 21.69
CA GLU A 26 -40.59 4.46 20.56
C GLU A 26 -40.23 3.78 19.23
N HIS A 27 -41.26 3.34 18.51
CA HIS A 27 -41.13 2.66 17.22
C HIS A 27 -42.26 3.04 16.27
N VAL A 28 -41.93 3.16 14.99
CA VAL A 28 -42.89 3.36 13.90
C VAL A 28 -43.32 1.97 13.39
N LYS A 29 -44.61 1.78 13.17
CA LYS A 29 -45.18 0.53 12.66
C LYS A 29 -45.63 0.68 11.20
N LEU A 30 -45.40 -0.35 10.40
CA LEU A 30 -46.01 -0.56 9.09
C LEU A 30 -46.57 -1.98 9.04
N ASP A 31 -47.79 -2.13 8.54
CA ASP A 31 -48.40 -3.44 8.30
C ASP A 31 -47.82 -4.10 7.03
N GLN A 32 -47.96 -5.41 6.88
CA GLN A 32 -47.45 -6.20 5.75
C GLN A 32 -47.99 -5.73 4.38
N ASN A 33 -49.18 -5.11 4.37
CA ASN A 33 -49.83 -4.57 3.18
C ASN A 33 -49.47 -3.09 2.90
N ALA A 34 -48.52 -2.49 3.64
CA ALA A 34 -48.11 -1.11 3.42
C ALA A 34 -47.50 -0.92 2.02
N SER A 35 -47.95 0.10 1.30
CA SER A 35 -47.42 0.37 -0.05
C SER A 35 -46.02 1.00 0.02
N MET A 36 -45.28 0.94 -1.08
CA MET A 36 -44.03 1.72 -1.24
C MET A 36 -44.23 3.22 -0.99
N LEU A 37 -45.44 3.73 -1.21
CA LEU A 37 -45.83 5.12 -0.97
C LEU A 37 -46.02 5.41 0.53
N ASP A 38 -46.39 4.41 1.33
CA ASP A 38 -46.49 4.50 2.78
C ASP A 38 -45.11 4.36 3.45
N LEU A 39 -44.26 3.45 2.95
CA LEU A 39 -42.84 3.40 3.28
C LEU A 39 -42.16 4.76 3.03
N ALA A 40 -42.43 5.42 1.90
CA ALA A 40 -41.87 6.74 1.59
C ALA A 40 -42.39 7.90 2.49
N ARG A 41 -43.56 7.74 3.11
CA ARG A 41 -44.16 8.75 4.02
C ARG A 41 -43.57 8.73 5.43
N VAL A 42 -42.88 7.65 5.81
CA VAL A 42 -42.32 7.45 7.15
C VAL A 42 -41.07 8.33 7.44
N GLY A 43 -40.52 8.98 6.41
CA GLY A 43 -39.47 10.00 6.48
C GLY A 43 -38.19 9.58 5.72
N LYS A 44 -37.19 10.46 5.66
CA LYS A 44 -35.87 10.16 5.07
C LYS A 44 -34.80 9.92 6.14
N GLY A 45 -33.93 8.93 5.91
CA GLY A 45 -32.61 8.73 6.54
C GLY A 45 -32.47 9.03 8.03
N SER A 46 -33.27 8.40 8.89
CA SER A 46 -33.24 8.71 10.34
C SER A 46 -33.62 7.54 11.28
N PHE A 47 -33.65 6.31 10.77
CA PHE A 47 -33.82 5.11 11.61
C PHE A 47 -32.47 4.55 12.05
N HIS A 48 -32.36 4.30 13.35
CA HIS A 48 -31.17 3.69 13.95
C HIS A 48 -31.24 2.15 13.83
N LEU A 49 -32.47 1.62 13.82
CA LEU A 49 -32.76 0.21 13.70
C LEU A 49 -34.02 0.00 12.85
N ILE A 50 -33.95 -0.86 11.84
CA ILE A 50 -35.10 -1.32 11.07
C ILE A 50 -35.25 -2.83 11.30
N ILE A 51 -36.42 -3.28 11.71
CA ILE A 51 -36.72 -4.69 11.96
C ILE A 51 -37.87 -5.06 11.04
N SER A 52 -37.66 -6.07 10.21
CA SER A 52 -38.52 -6.31 9.05
C SER A 52 -38.76 -7.78 8.76
N GLY A 53 -40.01 -8.08 8.37
CA GLY A 53 -40.47 -9.41 7.98
C GLY A 53 -40.39 -9.72 6.48
N TYR A 54 -39.95 -8.77 5.65
CA TYR A 54 -39.63 -9.02 4.24
C TYR A 54 -38.57 -10.11 4.10
N GLU A 55 -38.73 -10.99 3.11
CA GLU A 55 -37.79 -12.09 2.82
C GLU A 55 -36.69 -11.61 1.87
N GLY A 56 -35.56 -12.31 1.81
CA GLY A 56 -34.40 -11.89 1.01
C GLY A 56 -34.67 -11.76 -0.50
N THR A 57 -35.74 -12.39 -0.97
CA THR A 57 -36.29 -12.30 -2.33
C THR A 57 -37.00 -10.97 -2.62
N ASP A 58 -37.40 -10.20 -1.60
CA ASP A 58 -38.11 -8.92 -1.71
C ASP A 58 -37.16 -7.73 -1.96
N ALA A 59 -36.33 -7.83 -3.00
CA ALA A 59 -35.23 -6.90 -3.26
C ALA A 59 -35.64 -5.40 -3.33
N GLY A 60 -36.82 -5.10 -3.88
CA GLY A 60 -37.33 -3.73 -4.03
C GLY A 60 -37.58 -3.02 -2.69
N PRO A 61 -38.50 -3.52 -1.84
CA PRO A 61 -38.72 -3.01 -0.49
C PRO A 61 -37.45 -3.00 0.37
N ILE A 62 -36.62 -4.05 0.29
CA ILE A 62 -35.36 -4.15 1.06
C ILE A 62 -34.38 -3.04 0.69
N THR A 63 -34.15 -2.81 -0.60
CA THR A 63 -33.27 -1.73 -1.09
C THR A 63 -33.78 -0.36 -0.65
N PHE A 64 -35.11 -0.15 -0.71
CA PHE A 64 -35.71 1.10 -0.25
C PHE A 64 -35.56 1.30 1.27
N MET A 65 -35.79 0.27 2.09
CA MET A 65 -35.60 0.35 3.54
C MET A 65 -34.15 0.63 3.94
N ARG A 66 -33.16 0.05 3.23
CA ARG A 66 -31.74 0.37 3.46
C ARG A 66 -31.46 1.89 3.29
N SER A 67 -32.17 2.59 2.40
CA SER A 67 -32.08 4.06 2.25
C SER A 67 -32.73 4.89 3.38
N LEU A 68 -33.50 4.26 4.27
CA LEU A 68 -34.15 4.91 5.43
C LEU A 68 -33.28 4.88 6.70
N LEU A 69 -32.22 4.09 6.71
CA LEU A 69 -31.23 4.00 7.78
C LEU A 69 -30.45 5.31 7.94
N LEU A 70 -29.97 5.57 9.16
CA LEU A 70 -28.95 6.59 9.40
C LEU A 70 -27.64 6.14 8.74
N GLN A 71 -27.03 6.96 7.89
CA GLN A 71 -25.78 6.60 7.21
C GLN A 71 -24.66 6.31 8.24
N GLY A 72 -23.93 5.21 8.04
CA GLY A 72 -22.80 4.79 8.89
C GLY A 72 -23.15 4.15 10.23
N GLU A 73 -24.34 4.40 10.80
CA GLU A 73 -24.71 3.91 12.14
C GLU A 73 -25.97 3.03 12.18
N GLY A 74 -26.89 3.19 11.21
CA GLY A 74 -28.16 2.48 11.19
C GLY A 74 -28.01 1.00 10.85
N ARG A 75 -28.68 0.12 11.60
CA ARG A 75 -28.73 -1.33 11.35
C ARG A 75 -30.10 -1.78 10.86
N MET A 76 -30.13 -2.84 10.06
CA MET A 76 -31.37 -3.52 9.65
C MET A 76 -31.28 -5.00 10.03
N PHE A 77 -32.41 -5.57 10.45
CA PHE A 77 -32.55 -6.99 10.78
C PHE A 77 -33.76 -7.58 10.06
N LEU A 78 -33.52 -8.61 9.24
CA LEU A 78 -34.52 -9.33 8.46
C LEU A 78 -34.80 -10.67 9.13
N TRP A 79 -35.84 -10.74 9.96
CA TRP A 79 -35.99 -11.88 10.88
C TRP A 79 -36.33 -13.21 10.20
N ASN A 80 -36.83 -13.16 8.96
CA ASN A 80 -37.27 -14.31 8.15
C ASN A 80 -36.20 -14.85 7.17
N THR A 81 -35.02 -14.23 7.04
CA THR A 81 -33.99 -14.70 6.08
C THR A 81 -33.16 -15.87 6.61
N GLU A 82 -32.78 -16.79 5.73
CA GLU A 82 -31.87 -17.89 6.10
C GLU A 82 -30.44 -17.39 6.39
N ASP A 83 -29.98 -16.35 5.69
CA ASP A 83 -28.59 -15.85 5.76
C ASP A 83 -28.36 -14.71 6.78
N GLU A 84 -29.33 -13.81 6.98
CA GLU A 84 -29.22 -12.66 7.91
C GLU A 84 -30.16 -12.76 9.13
N GLY A 85 -31.03 -13.79 9.18
CA GLY A 85 -32.11 -13.91 10.17
C GLY A 85 -31.80 -14.84 11.35
N VAL A 86 -32.85 -15.16 12.11
CA VAL A 86 -32.73 -15.94 13.37
C VAL A 86 -32.10 -17.33 13.14
N THR A 87 -32.34 -17.94 11.98
CA THR A 87 -31.79 -19.26 11.61
C THR A 87 -30.27 -19.25 11.48
N ASN A 88 -29.67 -18.19 10.92
CA ASN A 88 -28.21 -18.08 10.88
C ASN A 88 -27.65 -17.80 12.28
N ILE A 89 -28.25 -16.88 13.04
CA ILE A 89 -27.79 -16.58 14.41
C ILE A 89 -27.79 -17.86 15.28
N LEU A 90 -28.81 -18.71 15.18
CA LEU A 90 -28.86 -20.00 15.87
C LEU A 90 -27.75 -21.00 15.47
N ARG A 91 -27.15 -20.85 14.27
CA ARG A 91 -26.06 -21.71 13.78
C ARG A 91 -24.68 -21.12 14.08
N ALA A 92 -24.49 -19.83 13.82
CA ALA A 92 -23.20 -19.15 13.91
C ALA A 92 -22.90 -18.56 15.31
N ASP A 93 -23.92 -18.15 16.07
CA ASP A 93 -23.77 -17.64 17.44
C ASP A 93 -24.99 -18.01 18.31
N PRO A 94 -25.16 -19.30 18.67
CA PRO A 94 -26.25 -19.72 19.56
C PRO A 94 -26.16 -19.08 20.95
N CYS A 95 -24.98 -18.62 21.38
CA CYS A 95 -24.80 -17.93 22.66
C CYS A 95 -25.45 -16.54 22.68
N THR A 96 -25.44 -15.80 21.57
CA THR A 96 -26.22 -14.54 21.45
C THR A 96 -27.71 -14.78 21.65
N VAL A 97 -28.26 -15.93 21.24
CA VAL A 97 -29.66 -16.28 21.52
C VAL A 97 -29.88 -16.57 23.01
N GLN A 98 -28.94 -17.24 23.69
CA GLN A 98 -28.99 -17.45 25.13
C GLN A 98 -28.94 -16.12 25.91
N ASP A 99 -28.04 -15.21 25.56
CA ASP A 99 -27.91 -13.88 26.19
C ASP A 99 -29.18 -13.04 25.95
N ALA A 100 -29.76 -13.07 24.74
CA ALA A 100 -31.04 -12.42 24.44
C ALA A 100 -32.21 -13.01 25.25
N LEU A 101 -32.30 -14.34 25.38
CA LEU A 101 -33.31 -15.01 26.19
C LEU A 101 -33.16 -14.70 27.69
N ALA A 102 -31.92 -14.61 28.21
CA ALA A 102 -31.67 -14.27 29.60
C ALA A 102 -32.20 -12.86 29.98
N VAL A 103 -32.20 -11.92 29.01
CA VAL A 103 -32.80 -10.59 29.18
C VAL A 103 -34.32 -10.63 29.01
N VAL A 104 -34.83 -11.33 28.01
CA VAL A 104 -36.24 -11.27 27.60
C VAL A 104 -37.16 -12.17 28.43
N VAL A 105 -36.71 -13.35 28.89
CA VAL A 105 -37.54 -14.30 29.64
C VAL A 105 -38.07 -13.71 30.96
N PRO A 106 -37.25 -13.08 31.84
CA PRO A 106 -37.76 -12.46 33.07
C PRO A 106 -38.79 -11.34 32.81
N MET A 107 -38.66 -10.63 31.69
CA MET A 107 -39.59 -9.56 31.28
C MET A 107 -40.92 -10.13 30.76
N LEU A 108 -40.86 -11.26 30.06
CA LEU A 108 -42.04 -11.99 29.59
C LEU A 108 -42.83 -12.60 30.76
N GLU A 109 -42.17 -13.20 31.75
CA GLU A 109 -42.84 -13.86 32.89
C GLU A 109 -43.80 -12.91 33.66
N GLU A 110 -43.45 -11.62 33.76
CA GLU A 110 -44.31 -10.58 34.38
C GLU A 110 -45.55 -10.23 33.52
N HIS A 111 -45.46 -10.37 32.19
CA HIS A 111 -46.46 -9.89 31.22
C HIS A 111 -47.15 -11.02 30.42
N VAL A 112 -46.82 -12.30 30.69
CA VAL A 112 -47.30 -13.48 29.94
C VAL A 112 -48.82 -13.61 29.87
N LYS A 113 -49.56 -13.03 30.84
CA LYS A 113 -51.03 -13.05 30.87
C LYS A 113 -51.70 -12.19 29.79
N ASP A 114 -50.97 -11.20 29.26
CA ASP A 114 -51.49 -10.27 28.25
C ASP A 114 -51.11 -10.70 26.81
N LEU A 115 -50.27 -11.73 26.67
CA LEU A 115 -49.94 -12.35 25.39
C LEU A 115 -51.07 -13.29 24.95
N GLN A 116 -51.72 -12.98 23.82
CA GLN A 116 -52.61 -13.93 23.18
C GLN A 116 -51.79 -15.12 22.67
N PRO A 117 -52.13 -16.37 23.03
CA PRO A 117 -51.37 -17.54 22.59
C PRO A 117 -51.46 -17.67 21.07
N VAL A 118 -50.29 -17.70 20.41
CA VAL A 118 -50.22 -18.03 18.99
C VAL A 118 -50.60 -19.50 18.84
N SER A 119 -51.76 -19.75 18.24
CA SER A 119 -52.20 -21.08 17.86
C SER A 119 -51.35 -21.63 16.71
N SER A 120 -50.14 -22.09 17.02
CA SER A 120 -49.39 -22.99 16.16
C SER A 120 -49.79 -24.44 16.48
N SER A 121 -50.01 -25.23 15.42
CA SER A 121 -50.04 -26.69 15.57
C SER A 121 -48.68 -27.15 16.14
N PRO A 122 -48.61 -28.24 16.91
CA PRO A 122 -47.32 -28.76 17.36
C PRO A 122 -46.43 -29.00 16.14
N VAL A 123 -45.24 -28.38 16.16
CA VAL A 123 -44.19 -28.67 15.20
C VAL A 123 -43.88 -30.16 15.35
N ASP A 124 -44.09 -30.94 14.28
CA ASP A 124 -43.84 -32.39 14.30
C ASP A 124 -42.33 -32.59 14.39
N THR A 125 -41.80 -32.67 15.62
CA THR A 125 -40.37 -32.88 15.92
C THR A 125 -39.96 -34.33 15.66
N LYS A 126 -40.32 -34.83 14.47
CA LYS A 126 -39.60 -35.93 13.84
C LYS A 126 -38.26 -35.37 13.44
N SER A 127 -37.26 -35.63 14.28
CA SER A 127 -35.90 -35.81 13.80
C SER A 127 -35.97 -36.70 12.57
N SER A 128 -35.61 -36.14 11.42
CA SER A 128 -35.24 -36.96 10.28
C SER A 128 -34.03 -37.77 10.73
N ASP A 129 -34.27 -39.04 11.06
CA ASP A 129 -33.21 -40.04 11.20
C ASP A 129 -32.55 -40.17 9.83
N VAL A 130 -31.57 -39.30 9.59
CA VAL A 130 -30.68 -39.42 8.44
C VAL A 130 -29.89 -40.70 8.67
N GLU A 131 -30.18 -41.73 7.86
CA GLU A 131 -29.35 -42.93 7.84
C GLU A 131 -27.92 -42.52 7.47
N VAL A 132 -27.06 -42.40 8.49
CA VAL A 132 -25.64 -42.13 8.32
C VAL A 132 -25.05 -43.30 7.55
N SER A 133 -24.79 -43.08 6.25
CA SER A 133 -24.19 -44.08 5.37
C SER A 133 -22.88 -44.57 5.97
N SER A 134 -22.80 -45.88 6.23
CA SER A 134 -21.87 -46.51 7.18
C SER A 134 -20.42 -46.67 6.71
N ASN A 135 -19.94 -45.73 5.88
CA ASN A 135 -18.60 -45.74 5.27
C ASN A 135 -17.65 -44.64 5.79
N MET A 136 -17.95 -43.96 6.91
CA MET A 136 -17.03 -43.04 7.60
C MET A 136 -16.39 -43.66 8.85
N ARG A 137 -15.37 -44.50 8.61
CA ARG A 137 -14.25 -44.80 9.52
C ARG A 137 -12.99 -44.57 8.67
N ASP A 138 -11.98 -43.75 9.00
CA ASP A 138 -11.62 -43.09 10.27
C ASP A 138 -11.23 -41.61 10.05
N ARG A 139 -11.91 -40.68 10.74
CA ARG A 139 -11.45 -39.28 10.95
C ARG A 139 -11.55 -38.81 12.41
N ALA A 140 -12.06 -39.67 13.30
CA ALA A 140 -12.55 -39.27 14.62
C ALA A 140 -11.45 -38.98 15.65
N THR A 141 -10.29 -39.65 15.56
CA THR A 141 -9.20 -39.54 16.53
C THR A 141 -7.87 -39.37 15.82
N LEU A 142 -7.21 -38.23 16.01
CA LEU A 142 -5.90 -37.89 15.44
C LEU A 142 -4.82 -37.75 16.51
N PHE A 143 -5.20 -37.46 17.75
CA PHE A 143 -4.28 -37.24 18.86
C PHE A 143 -4.41 -38.37 19.88
N ASP A 144 -3.28 -38.96 20.28
CA ASP A 144 -3.21 -39.93 21.37
C ASP A 144 -3.55 -39.25 22.70
N ALA A 145 -4.54 -39.79 23.41
CA ALA A 145 -5.00 -39.30 24.71
C ALA A 145 -3.98 -39.52 25.85
N SER A 146 -2.96 -40.36 25.65
CA SER A 146 -1.92 -40.66 26.64
C SER A 146 -0.67 -39.77 26.53
N LYS A 147 -0.59 -38.93 25.49
CA LYS A 147 0.51 -37.98 25.27
C LYS A 147 0.10 -36.55 25.60
N ALA A 148 1.09 -35.71 25.92
CA ALA A 148 0.92 -34.27 26.11
C ALA A 148 1.26 -33.49 24.83
N TYR A 149 0.54 -32.39 24.60
CA TYR A 149 0.75 -31.50 23.45
C TYR A 149 1.14 -30.10 23.91
N LEU A 150 2.18 -29.53 23.28
CA LEU A 150 2.71 -28.22 23.61
C LEU A 150 2.26 -27.18 22.57
N ILE A 151 1.47 -26.19 22.99
CA ILE A 151 0.98 -25.10 22.13
C ILE A 151 1.67 -23.79 22.56
N VAL A 152 2.75 -23.45 21.87
CA VAL A 152 3.63 -22.32 22.20
C VAL A 152 3.05 -21.01 21.67
N GLY A 153 2.73 -20.08 22.56
CA GLY A 153 2.05 -18.83 22.20
C GLY A 153 0.54 -18.96 21.99
N GLY A 154 -0.07 -20.09 22.37
CA GLY A 154 -1.48 -20.39 22.09
C GLY A 154 -2.53 -19.72 22.96
N ILE A 155 -2.16 -18.90 23.95
CA ILE A 155 -3.14 -18.17 24.77
C ILE A 155 -3.63 -16.93 23.99
N GLY A 156 -4.47 -17.18 22.99
CA GLY A 156 -5.03 -16.23 22.02
C GLY A 156 -6.08 -16.92 21.14
N ASN A 157 -6.63 -16.22 20.13
CA ASN A 157 -7.80 -16.71 19.39
C ASN A 157 -7.56 -18.04 18.65
N VAL A 158 -6.58 -18.07 17.74
CA VAL A 158 -6.19 -19.29 16.99
C VAL A 158 -5.88 -20.47 17.91
N GLY A 159 -5.15 -20.22 19.01
CA GLY A 159 -4.79 -21.28 19.95
C GLY A 159 -5.98 -21.82 20.76
N ALA A 160 -6.99 -21.01 21.08
CA ALA A 160 -8.22 -21.48 21.73
C ALA A 160 -9.03 -22.42 20.82
N HIS A 161 -9.24 -22.02 19.56
CA HIS A 161 -9.93 -22.87 18.57
C HIS A 161 -9.13 -24.16 18.28
N LEU A 162 -7.80 -24.08 18.15
CA LEU A 162 -6.95 -25.26 17.99
C LEU A 162 -7.04 -26.21 19.20
N CYS A 163 -7.01 -25.72 20.44
CA CYS A 163 -7.12 -26.57 21.61
C CYS A 163 -8.48 -27.30 21.66
N MET A 164 -9.58 -26.60 21.35
CA MET A 164 -10.91 -27.21 21.28
C MET A 164 -10.95 -28.33 20.23
N TYR A 165 -10.46 -28.06 19.02
CA TYR A 165 -10.34 -29.06 17.95
C TYR A 165 -9.44 -30.25 18.34
N MET A 166 -8.30 -30.00 18.99
CA MET A 166 -7.40 -31.08 19.43
C MET A 166 -8.09 -31.97 20.47
N TYR A 167 -8.84 -31.38 21.41
CA TYR A 167 -9.65 -32.12 22.37
C TYR A 167 -10.75 -32.96 21.68
N GLU A 168 -11.47 -32.40 20.71
CA GLU A 168 -12.47 -33.12 19.90
C GLU A 168 -11.86 -34.28 19.11
N ARG A 169 -10.60 -34.17 18.67
CA ARG A 169 -9.86 -35.22 17.95
C ARG A 169 -8.98 -36.09 18.85
N GLY A 170 -9.20 -36.08 20.17
CA GLY A 170 -8.67 -37.08 21.12
C GLY A 170 -7.59 -36.61 22.10
N ALA A 171 -7.09 -35.37 21.99
CA ALA A 171 -6.09 -34.85 22.93
C ALA A 171 -6.69 -34.72 24.33
N ARG A 172 -5.93 -35.08 25.37
CA ARG A 172 -6.37 -35.01 26.78
C ARG A 172 -5.40 -34.32 27.73
N HIS A 173 -4.18 -34.05 27.29
CA HIS A 173 -3.19 -33.29 28.05
C HIS A 173 -2.62 -32.17 27.15
N MET A 174 -2.89 -30.92 27.48
CA MET A 174 -2.51 -29.75 26.67
C MET A 174 -1.82 -28.68 27.51
N ILE A 175 -0.61 -28.29 27.10
CA ILE A 175 0.20 -27.24 27.73
C ILE A 175 0.23 -26.05 26.77
N VAL A 176 -0.56 -25.01 27.08
CA VAL A 176 -0.67 -23.81 26.27
C VAL A 176 0.11 -22.70 26.94
N THR A 177 1.12 -22.15 26.25
CA THR A 177 2.01 -21.15 26.85
C THR A 177 1.79 -19.75 26.32
N SER A 178 2.04 -18.74 27.14
CA SER A 178 2.35 -17.38 26.70
C SER A 178 3.19 -16.66 27.75
N ARG A 179 3.76 -15.49 27.41
CA ARG A 179 4.50 -14.64 28.37
C ARG A 179 3.69 -14.21 29.60
N ARG A 180 2.35 -14.34 29.59
CA ARG A 180 1.47 -14.00 30.72
C ARG A 180 0.68 -15.18 31.29
N GLY A 181 0.76 -16.37 30.68
CA GLY A 181 -0.06 -17.53 31.05
C GLY A 181 -1.55 -17.20 31.11
N ARG A 182 -2.27 -17.84 32.04
CA ARG A 182 -3.69 -17.59 32.34
C ARG A 182 -4.05 -16.10 32.54
N ALA A 183 -3.14 -15.29 33.09
CA ALA A 183 -3.39 -13.85 33.29
C ALA A 183 -3.48 -13.05 31.97
N GLY A 184 -3.07 -13.65 30.84
CA GLY A 184 -3.30 -13.09 29.50
C GLY A 184 -4.79 -12.96 29.16
N LEU A 185 -5.64 -13.89 29.60
CA LEU A 185 -7.07 -13.92 29.27
C LEU A 185 -7.83 -12.67 29.74
N GLN A 186 -7.52 -12.18 30.95
CA GLN A 186 -8.15 -10.99 31.55
C GLN A 186 -7.93 -9.69 30.75
N ASN A 187 -6.95 -9.67 29.85
CA ASN A 187 -6.60 -8.51 29.02
C ASN A 187 -6.99 -8.73 27.54
N ASN A 188 -7.67 -9.83 27.22
CA ASN A 188 -8.10 -10.11 25.86
C ASN A 188 -9.44 -9.40 25.59
N THR A 189 -9.52 -8.64 24.50
CA THR A 189 -10.73 -7.92 24.09
C THR A 189 -11.76 -8.82 23.39
N ASN A 190 -11.38 -10.04 23.00
CA ASN A 190 -12.28 -11.02 22.40
C ASN A 190 -12.86 -11.96 23.49
N PRO A 191 -14.17 -11.85 23.84
CA PRO A 191 -14.79 -12.65 24.90
C PRO A 191 -14.91 -14.14 24.53
N THR A 192 -14.91 -14.49 23.24
CA THR A 192 -14.97 -15.88 22.78
C THR A 192 -13.75 -16.67 23.23
N VAL A 193 -12.55 -16.06 23.22
CA VAL A 193 -11.32 -16.71 23.69
C VAL A 193 -11.39 -17.05 25.17
N GLN A 194 -11.88 -16.12 25.99
CA GLN A 194 -12.06 -16.37 27.41
C GLN A 194 -13.10 -17.48 27.64
N ARG A 195 -14.27 -17.39 26.98
CA ARG A 195 -15.34 -18.40 27.06
C ARG A 195 -14.87 -19.81 26.64
N LEU A 196 -14.06 -19.94 25.58
CA LEU A 196 -13.52 -21.23 25.12
C LEU A 196 -12.56 -21.85 26.14
N PHE A 197 -11.61 -21.08 26.66
CA PHE A 197 -10.70 -21.60 27.70
C PHE A 197 -11.43 -21.91 29.01
N GLU A 198 -12.35 -21.05 29.46
CA GLU A 198 -13.18 -21.32 30.64
C GLU A 198 -14.05 -22.57 30.47
N TYR A 199 -14.63 -22.78 29.28
CA TYR A 199 -15.38 -24.00 28.95
C TYR A 199 -14.49 -25.24 28.98
N MET A 200 -13.33 -25.22 28.32
CA MET A 200 -12.41 -26.35 28.30
C MET A 200 -11.93 -26.74 29.71
N GLU A 201 -11.76 -25.78 30.61
CA GLU A 201 -11.42 -26.03 32.02
C GLU A 201 -12.55 -26.69 32.84
N THR A 202 -13.78 -26.72 32.33
CA THR A 202 -14.89 -27.49 32.96
C THR A 202 -14.95 -28.96 32.52
N LEU A 203 -14.18 -29.35 31.50
CA LEU A 203 -14.18 -30.70 30.94
C LEU A 203 -13.38 -31.66 31.84
N ALA A 204 -14.08 -32.57 32.51
CA ALA A 204 -13.50 -33.41 33.55
C ALA A 204 -12.47 -34.45 33.06
N ASP A 205 -12.39 -34.71 31.75
CA ASP A 205 -11.40 -35.57 31.12
C ASP A 205 -10.21 -34.81 30.50
N LEU A 206 -10.23 -33.47 30.47
CA LEU A 206 -9.17 -32.64 29.89
C LEU A 206 -8.25 -32.03 30.96
N ASP A 207 -6.96 -32.33 30.88
CA ASP A 207 -5.89 -31.65 31.60
C ASP A 207 -5.33 -30.50 30.75
N LEU A 208 -5.77 -29.28 31.07
CA LEU A 208 -5.41 -28.05 30.35
C LEU A 208 -4.59 -27.11 31.24
N ARG A 209 -3.34 -26.84 30.84
CA ARG A 209 -2.40 -25.98 31.57
C ARG A 209 -2.11 -24.69 30.80
N LEU A 210 -2.47 -23.53 31.39
CA LEU A 210 -2.28 -22.20 30.79
C LEU A 210 -1.07 -21.46 31.41
N GLU A 211 0.12 -21.77 30.90
CA GLU A 211 1.40 -21.52 31.56
C GLU A 211 2.08 -20.20 31.18
N ALA A 212 2.68 -19.53 32.16
CA ALA A 212 3.37 -18.24 32.00
C ALA A 212 4.87 -18.45 31.72
N VAL A 213 5.26 -18.51 30.45
CA VAL A 213 6.64 -18.80 30.02
C VAL A 213 7.05 -17.93 28.83
N ASP A 214 8.32 -17.52 28.79
CA ASP A 214 8.91 -16.87 27.62
C ASP A 214 9.52 -17.92 26.68
N ALA A 215 8.99 -18.01 25.46
CA ALA A 215 9.28 -19.10 24.52
C ALA A 215 10.71 -19.06 23.93
N ILE A 216 11.42 -17.94 24.07
CA ILE A 216 12.84 -17.79 23.71
C ILE A 216 13.78 -18.15 24.87
N SER A 217 13.25 -18.37 26.08
CA SER A 217 14.04 -18.72 27.26
C SER A 217 14.19 -20.23 27.38
N VAL A 218 15.33 -20.75 26.89
CA VAL A 218 15.71 -22.17 27.06
C VAL A 218 15.62 -22.60 28.53
N ALA A 219 15.97 -21.71 29.47
CA ALA A 219 15.92 -22.01 30.91
C ALA A 219 14.50 -22.19 31.45
N ASP A 220 13.54 -21.38 30.99
CA ASP A 220 12.16 -21.44 31.47
C ASP A 220 11.35 -22.52 30.74
N MET A 221 11.55 -22.67 29.43
CA MET A 221 11.03 -23.81 28.68
C MET A 221 11.57 -25.15 29.21
N SER A 222 12.87 -25.25 29.53
CA SER A 222 13.44 -26.45 30.19
C SER A 222 12.80 -26.74 31.55
N ARG A 223 12.38 -25.71 32.29
CA ARG A 223 11.74 -25.86 33.60
C ARG A 223 10.30 -26.36 33.44
N LEU A 224 9.58 -25.85 32.45
CA LEU A 224 8.25 -26.31 32.07
C LEU A 224 8.30 -27.79 31.65
N MET A 225 9.17 -28.16 30.69
CA MET A 225 9.22 -29.54 30.20
C MET A 225 9.67 -30.55 31.26
N LYS A 226 10.54 -30.15 32.21
CA LYS A 226 10.88 -30.99 33.38
C LYS A 226 9.75 -31.20 34.38
N SER A 227 8.68 -30.40 34.30
CA SER A 227 7.47 -30.61 35.10
C SER A 227 6.47 -31.55 34.44
N GLU A 228 6.69 -31.90 33.16
CA GLU A 228 5.82 -32.80 32.43
C GLU A 228 6.28 -34.25 32.59
N ALA A 229 5.32 -35.15 32.78
CA ALA A 229 5.56 -36.57 33.03
C ALA A 229 5.17 -37.44 31.82
N LEU A 230 4.37 -36.91 30.90
CA LEU A 230 3.95 -37.59 29.68
C LEU A 230 4.94 -37.37 28.53
N GLU A 231 4.92 -38.28 27.57
CA GLU A 231 5.60 -38.12 26.29
C GLU A 231 4.96 -36.96 25.51
N ILE A 232 5.78 -36.16 24.82
CA ILE A 232 5.28 -35.05 24.00
C ILE A 232 4.88 -35.57 22.63
N GLY A 233 3.57 -35.71 22.41
CA GLY A 233 3.01 -36.16 21.13
C GLY A 233 3.13 -35.13 20.02
N GLY A 234 3.20 -33.84 20.36
CA GLY A 234 3.50 -32.82 19.36
C GLY A 234 3.64 -31.40 19.88
N CYS A 235 4.19 -30.54 19.02
CA CYS A 235 4.41 -29.13 19.31
C CYS A 235 3.81 -28.25 18.22
N ILE A 236 3.03 -27.24 18.59
CA ILE A 236 2.51 -26.19 17.71
C ILE A 236 3.12 -24.85 18.13
N ILE A 237 3.82 -24.17 17.21
CA ILE A 237 4.42 -22.86 17.42
C ILE A 237 3.55 -21.78 16.78
N LEU A 238 2.90 -20.97 17.61
CA LEU A 238 2.00 -19.87 17.23
C LEU A 238 2.60 -18.49 17.52
N THR A 239 3.88 -18.42 17.92
CA THR A 239 4.54 -17.19 18.34
C THR A 239 4.79 -16.25 17.16
N ALA A 240 4.45 -14.97 17.36
CA ALA A 240 4.72 -13.91 16.41
C ALA A 240 4.91 -12.56 17.12
N VAL A 241 5.73 -11.71 16.51
CA VAL A 241 5.88 -10.28 16.81
C VAL A 241 5.87 -9.57 15.47
N LEU A 242 5.19 -8.43 15.39
CA LEU A 242 5.19 -7.53 14.24
C LEU A 242 5.98 -6.27 14.59
N ALA A 243 6.81 -5.80 13.66
CA ALA A 243 7.68 -4.64 13.83
C ALA A 243 7.83 -3.93 12.48
N ASP A 244 6.70 -3.56 11.91
CA ASP A 244 6.55 -3.17 10.51
C ASP A 244 7.15 -1.78 10.25
N ARG A 245 8.09 -1.73 9.30
CA ARG A 245 8.85 -0.55 8.89
C ARG A 245 9.19 -0.65 7.41
N THR A 246 9.13 0.47 6.68
CA THR A 246 9.85 0.56 5.41
C THR A 246 11.32 0.22 5.65
N PHE A 247 11.97 -0.53 4.75
CA PHE A 247 13.35 -1.01 4.93
C PHE A 247 14.33 0.07 5.42
N GLN A 248 14.27 1.28 4.85
CA GLN A 248 15.07 2.46 5.23
C GLN A 248 14.92 2.92 6.70
N HIS A 249 13.83 2.55 7.37
CA HIS A 249 13.49 2.93 8.74
C HIS A 249 13.41 1.72 9.69
N MET A 250 13.86 0.54 9.25
CA MET A 250 13.89 -0.68 10.06
C MET A 250 15.18 -0.74 10.86
N THR A 251 15.09 -0.82 12.19
CA THR A 251 16.29 -0.96 13.03
C THR A 251 16.71 -2.42 13.17
N GLU A 252 17.97 -2.66 13.54
CA GLU A 252 18.47 -3.98 13.89
C GLU A 252 17.61 -4.63 15.00
N ALA A 253 17.16 -3.84 15.99
CA ALA A 253 16.28 -4.32 17.05
C ALA A 253 14.89 -4.74 16.53
N ASP A 254 14.29 -3.97 15.60
CA ASP A 254 13.02 -4.33 14.94
C ASP A 254 13.16 -5.63 14.14
N PHE A 255 14.33 -5.86 13.53
CA PHE A 255 14.61 -7.08 12.77
C PHE A 255 14.81 -8.29 13.70
N SER A 256 15.73 -8.17 14.66
CA SER A 256 16.09 -9.25 15.60
C SER A 256 14.92 -9.69 16.49
N ALA A 257 14.04 -8.78 16.91
CA ALA A 257 12.88 -9.12 17.74
C ALA A 257 11.91 -10.08 17.04
N VAL A 258 11.74 -9.92 15.72
CA VAL A 258 10.86 -10.77 14.91
C VAL A 258 11.48 -12.15 14.67
N PHE A 259 12.78 -12.21 14.36
CA PHE A 259 13.53 -13.47 14.25
C PHE A 259 13.54 -14.26 15.56
N ALA A 260 13.77 -13.59 16.70
CA ALA A 260 13.73 -14.23 18.02
C ALA A 260 12.35 -14.86 18.30
N ALA A 261 11.25 -14.16 17.99
CA ALA A 261 9.89 -14.63 18.21
C ALA A 261 9.45 -15.78 17.26
N LYS A 262 10.18 -16.04 16.18
CA LYS A 262 9.90 -17.08 15.17
C LYS A 262 10.97 -18.18 15.23
N VAL A 263 12.12 -17.94 14.61
CA VAL A 263 13.22 -18.91 14.52
C VAL A 263 13.85 -19.19 15.90
N GLY A 264 14.00 -18.16 16.74
CA GLY A 264 14.54 -18.31 18.10
C GLY A 264 13.69 -19.22 19.00
N VAL A 265 12.37 -19.25 18.77
CA VAL A 265 11.45 -20.16 19.45
C VAL A 265 11.66 -21.60 18.97
N LEU A 266 11.70 -21.86 17.65
CA LEU A 266 11.99 -23.21 17.14
C LEU A 266 13.34 -23.74 17.67
N LYS A 267 14.39 -22.91 17.62
CA LYS A 267 15.71 -23.24 18.18
C LYS A 267 15.63 -23.55 19.67
N THR A 268 14.79 -22.85 20.43
CA THR A 268 14.52 -23.18 21.84
C THR A 268 13.81 -24.53 22.00
N ILE A 269 12.79 -24.81 21.20
CA ILE A 269 12.03 -26.07 21.22
C ILE A 269 12.95 -27.28 20.93
N GLN A 270 13.80 -27.20 19.91
CA GLN A 270 14.80 -28.23 19.58
C GLN A 270 15.79 -28.53 20.74
N HIS A 271 15.96 -27.63 21.71
CA HIS A 271 16.80 -27.86 22.89
C HIS A 271 16.04 -28.44 24.10
N VAL A 272 14.70 -28.35 24.14
CA VAL A 272 13.90 -28.69 25.34
C VAL A 272 12.96 -29.89 25.16
N ILE A 273 12.67 -30.29 23.92
CA ILE A 273 11.95 -31.53 23.60
C ILE A 273 12.72 -32.34 22.55
N ASP A 274 12.49 -33.65 22.53
CA ASP A 274 12.99 -34.54 21.49
C ASP A 274 12.09 -34.41 20.25
N VAL A 275 12.43 -33.45 19.37
CA VAL A 275 11.62 -33.14 18.19
C VAL A 275 11.54 -34.30 17.21
N ASP A 276 12.56 -35.17 17.15
CA ASP A 276 12.61 -36.31 16.22
C ASP A 276 11.66 -37.46 16.64
N HIS A 277 11.30 -37.54 17.93
CA HIS A 277 10.40 -38.56 18.48
C HIS A 277 8.96 -38.09 18.69
N ALA A 278 8.67 -36.79 18.55
CA ALA A 278 7.29 -36.28 18.54
C ALA A 278 6.50 -36.81 17.33
N ASP A 279 5.18 -36.93 17.43
CA ASP A 279 4.36 -37.34 16.27
C ASP A 279 4.27 -36.21 15.21
N PHE A 280 4.41 -34.94 15.65
CA PHE A 280 4.51 -33.78 14.77
C PHE A 280 5.18 -32.55 15.42
N VAL A 281 5.79 -31.70 14.59
CA VAL A 281 6.15 -30.31 14.95
C VAL A 281 5.63 -29.36 13.87
N VAL A 282 4.77 -28.41 14.23
CA VAL A 282 4.18 -27.46 13.29
C VAL A 282 4.44 -26.03 13.75
N ALA A 283 4.89 -25.15 12.86
CA ALA A 283 4.86 -23.70 13.12
C ALA A 283 3.92 -22.97 12.16
N PHE A 284 3.17 -22.02 12.70
CA PHE A 284 2.32 -21.12 11.94
C PHE A 284 3.21 -20.02 11.36
N THR A 285 3.40 -20.09 10.05
CA THR A 285 4.21 -19.17 9.25
C THR A 285 3.28 -18.19 8.52
N SER A 286 3.68 -17.56 7.42
CA SER A 286 2.88 -16.50 6.81
C SER A 286 3.13 -16.39 5.32
N MET A 287 2.06 -16.10 4.57
CA MET A 287 2.11 -15.73 3.15
C MET A 287 3.14 -14.62 2.83
N SER A 288 3.44 -13.74 3.79
CA SER A 288 4.49 -12.74 3.67
C SER A 288 5.90 -13.33 3.41
N GLY A 289 6.17 -14.57 3.82
CA GLY A 289 7.42 -15.29 3.54
C GLY A 289 7.50 -15.89 2.13
N LEU A 290 6.35 -16.13 1.48
CA LEU A 290 6.29 -16.66 0.10
C LEU A 290 6.23 -15.56 -0.97
N PHE A 291 5.54 -14.45 -0.67
CA PHE A 291 5.23 -13.40 -1.65
C PHE A 291 5.86 -12.04 -1.33
N GLY A 292 6.26 -11.78 -0.07
CA GLY A 292 6.92 -10.55 0.36
C GLY A 292 5.97 -9.36 0.51
N PHE A 293 5.76 -8.86 1.73
CA PHE A 293 4.84 -7.73 1.99
C PHE A 293 5.58 -6.41 2.26
N GLY A 294 5.01 -5.32 1.75
CA GLY A 294 5.58 -3.98 1.86
C GLY A 294 5.72 -3.51 3.31
N GLY A 295 6.96 -3.35 3.77
CA GLY A 295 7.27 -2.94 5.14
C GLY A 295 7.41 -4.09 6.15
N GLN A 296 7.35 -5.34 5.68
CA GLN A 296 7.49 -6.56 6.49
C GLN A 296 8.76 -7.36 6.12
N THR A 297 9.86 -6.71 5.74
CA THR A 297 11.11 -7.38 5.35
C THR A 297 11.64 -8.32 6.44
N ASN A 298 11.60 -7.88 7.71
CA ASN A 298 11.92 -8.70 8.89
C ASN A 298 10.96 -9.89 9.05
N TYR A 299 9.65 -9.67 8.94
CA TYR A 299 8.65 -10.72 9.15
C TYR A 299 8.64 -11.75 8.01
N GLY A 300 8.71 -11.33 6.75
CA GLY A 300 8.87 -12.22 5.59
C GLY A 300 10.10 -13.10 5.75
N ALA A 301 11.29 -12.49 5.94
CA ALA A 301 12.53 -13.23 6.10
C ALA A 301 12.53 -14.20 7.30
N ALA A 302 11.97 -13.79 8.45
CA ALA A 302 11.88 -14.65 9.63
C ALA A 302 10.95 -15.85 9.44
N ASN A 303 9.88 -15.70 8.65
CA ASN A 303 9.04 -16.83 8.26
C ASN A 303 9.78 -17.73 7.26
N THR A 304 10.47 -17.18 6.26
CA THR A 304 11.23 -17.96 5.27
C THR A 304 12.35 -18.80 5.93
N GLU A 305 13.13 -18.24 6.87
CA GLU A 305 14.14 -19.02 7.63
C GLU A 305 13.48 -20.09 8.51
N LEU A 306 12.36 -19.77 9.18
CA LEU A 306 11.62 -20.73 10.00
C LEU A 306 11.08 -21.91 9.18
N GLU A 307 10.62 -21.67 7.95
CA GLU A 307 10.16 -22.71 7.03
C GLU A 307 11.31 -23.64 6.59
N GLU A 308 12.51 -23.08 6.36
CA GLU A 308 13.67 -23.87 5.97
C GLU A 308 14.23 -24.71 7.14
N GLU A 309 14.29 -24.13 8.35
CA GLU A 309 14.70 -24.85 9.57
C GLU A 309 13.72 -25.98 9.93
N LEU A 310 12.41 -25.78 9.72
CA LEU A 310 11.40 -26.85 9.86
C LEU A 310 11.56 -27.96 8.82
N ALA A 311 11.90 -27.61 7.57
CA ALA A 311 12.03 -28.59 6.49
C ALA A 311 13.16 -29.63 6.73
N GLN A 312 14.08 -29.35 7.65
CA GLN A 312 15.13 -30.28 8.08
C GLN A 312 14.67 -31.30 9.13
N ILE A 313 13.52 -31.08 9.78
CA ILE A 313 12.96 -31.96 10.82
C ILE A 313 11.97 -32.96 10.16
N PRO A 314 12.21 -34.29 10.19
CA PRO A 314 11.49 -35.27 9.34
C PRO A 314 9.98 -35.37 9.54
N ASN A 315 9.50 -35.00 10.73
CA ASN A 315 8.13 -35.05 11.21
C ASN A 315 7.53 -33.63 11.36
N ALA A 316 8.12 -32.62 10.72
CA ALA A 316 7.68 -31.23 10.83
C ALA A 316 7.20 -30.64 9.50
N PHE A 317 6.34 -29.62 9.60
CA PHE A 317 5.96 -28.79 8.47
C PHE A 317 5.61 -27.36 8.91
N SER A 318 5.71 -26.40 7.99
CA SER A 318 5.15 -25.07 8.19
C SER A 318 3.69 -25.03 7.77
N PHE A 319 2.84 -24.40 8.57
CA PHE A 319 1.46 -24.09 8.22
C PHE A 319 1.39 -22.61 7.82
N VAL A 320 1.26 -22.33 6.52
CA VAL A 320 1.41 -20.97 5.97
C VAL A 320 0.09 -20.21 6.07
N CYS A 321 0.03 -19.21 6.94
CA CYS A 321 -1.22 -18.50 7.24
C CYS A 321 -1.53 -17.38 6.22
N PRO A 322 -2.76 -17.33 5.65
CA PRO A 322 -3.21 -16.26 4.75
C PRO A 322 -3.71 -14.99 5.46
N GLY A 323 -3.22 -14.71 6.68
CA GLY A 323 -3.81 -13.69 7.54
C GLY A 323 -5.00 -14.22 8.33
N VAL A 324 -5.20 -13.71 9.55
CA VAL A 324 -6.25 -14.19 10.45
C VAL A 324 -7.04 -13.03 11.05
N LEU A 325 -8.28 -12.88 10.57
CA LEU A 325 -9.15 -11.71 10.69
C LEU A 325 -9.39 -11.25 12.14
N ASP A 326 -9.55 -12.23 13.03
CA ASP A 326 -10.02 -12.07 14.40
C ASP A 326 -8.89 -12.13 15.44
N THR A 327 -7.64 -12.05 14.98
CA THR A 327 -6.46 -12.03 15.86
C THR A 327 -6.10 -10.63 16.33
N SER A 328 -5.61 -10.55 17.56
CA SER A 328 -5.02 -9.32 18.10
C SER A 328 -3.82 -8.82 17.29
N LEU A 329 -3.17 -9.66 16.46
CA LEU A 329 -2.07 -9.26 15.59
C LEU A 329 -2.54 -8.39 14.41
N MET A 330 -3.69 -8.68 13.80
CA MET A 330 -4.28 -7.78 12.79
C MET A 330 -4.85 -6.49 13.41
N LEU A 331 -5.33 -6.56 14.66
CA LEU A 331 -5.95 -5.43 15.37
C LEU A 331 -4.96 -4.51 16.12
N ALA A 332 -3.72 -4.95 16.38
CA ALA A 332 -2.74 -4.21 17.19
C ALA A 332 -1.95 -3.12 16.41
N GLY A 333 -2.17 -2.97 15.11
CA GLY A 333 -1.61 -1.86 14.34
C GLY A 333 -2.46 -0.60 14.48
N ASN A 334 -1.92 0.44 15.14
CA ASN A 334 -2.53 1.78 15.28
C ASN A 334 -3.27 2.25 14.01
N ASP A 335 -4.39 2.98 14.16
CA ASP A 335 -5.42 3.42 13.18
C ASP A 335 -5.04 3.66 11.69
N MET A 336 -3.78 3.90 11.33
CA MET A 336 -3.32 3.91 9.94
C MET A 336 -3.00 2.52 9.35
N ALA A 337 -2.58 1.55 10.18
CA ALA A 337 -2.22 0.20 9.71
C ALA A 337 -3.46 -0.63 9.37
N ALA A 338 -4.55 -0.48 10.13
CA ALA A 338 -5.85 -1.09 9.83
C ALA A 338 -6.38 -0.70 8.43
N ARG A 339 -6.03 0.48 7.92
CA ARG A 339 -6.36 0.89 6.53
C ARG A 339 -5.45 0.27 5.47
N ARG A 340 -4.22 -0.12 5.82
CA ARG A 340 -3.27 -0.77 4.88
C ARG A 340 -3.51 -2.27 4.73
N LEU A 341 -4.04 -2.92 5.77
CA LEU A 341 -4.36 -4.35 5.76
C LEU A 341 -5.80 -4.66 5.32
N GLY A 342 -6.60 -3.64 4.96
CA GLY A 342 -7.97 -3.85 4.45
C GLY A 342 -8.01 -4.76 3.22
N HIS A 343 -7.01 -4.67 2.34
CA HIS A 343 -6.88 -5.55 1.16
C HIS A 343 -6.48 -6.99 1.51
N ALA A 344 -6.03 -7.28 2.74
CA ALA A 344 -5.78 -8.64 3.18
C ALA A 344 -7.06 -9.39 3.59
N VAL A 345 -8.15 -8.66 3.85
CA VAL A 345 -9.41 -9.22 4.36
C VAL A 345 -10.07 -10.18 3.37
N GLU A 346 -9.99 -9.94 2.06
CA GLU A 346 -10.66 -10.77 1.03
C GLU A 346 -10.17 -12.23 0.97
N TRP A 347 -8.96 -12.51 1.44
CA TRP A 347 -8.33 -13.85 1.42
C TRP A 347 -7.84 -14.30 2.81
N SER A 348 -8.06 -13.51 3.86
CA SER A 348 -7.81 -13.89 5.25
C SER A 348 -8.93 -14.79 5.78
N PHE A 349 -8.58 -15.65 6.73
CA PHE A 349 -9.52 -16.58 7.36
C PHE A 349 -9.84 -16.14 8.80
N SER A 350 -10.98 -16.56 9.33
CA SER A 350 -11.22 -16.60 10.78
C SER A 350 -10.34 -17.66 11.46
N ALA A 351 -10.20 -17.59 12.79
CA ALA A 351 -9.52 -18.64 13.54
C ALA A 351 -10.20 -20.02 13.40
N GLU A 352 -11.52 -20.06 13.17
CA GLU A 352 -12.29 -21.28 12.96
C GLU A 352 -12.01 -21.91 11.58
N GLU A 353 -12.04 -21.12 10.51
CA GLU A 353 -11.68 -21.60 9.16
C GLU A 353 -10.22 -22.06 9.08
N MET A 354 -9.31 -21.39 9.79
CA MET A 354 -7.91 -21.84 9.92
C MET A 354 -7.78 -23.24 10.53
N VAL A 355 -8.66 -23.59 11.48
CA VAL A 355 -8.67 -24.93 12.10
C VAL A 355 -9.16 -26.01 11.13
N LEU A 356 -10.10 -25.71 10.23
CA LEU A 356 -10.53 -26.65 9.18
C LEU A 356 -9.37 -27.02 8.24
N TRP A 357 -8.55 -26.04 7.87
CA TRP A 357 -7.36 -26.27 7.05
C TRP A 357 -6.23 -26.96 7.83
N PHE A 358 -6.14 -26.70 9.15
CA PHE A 358 -5.22 -27.43 10.02
C PHE A 358 -5.60 -28.92 10.15
N ASP A 359 -6.89 -29.26 10.20
CA ASP A 359 -7.36 -30.66 10.14
C ASP A 359 -6.94 -31.37 8.86
N ASP A 360 -7.08 -30.73 7.69
CA ASP A 360 -6.62 -31.31 6.42
C ASP A 360 -5.09 -31.49 6.39
N ALA A 361 -4.31 -30.52 6.89
CA ALA A 361 -2.86 -30.63 7.01
C ALA A 361 -2.44 -31.79 7.93
N MET A 362 -3.02 -31.88 9.14
CA MET A 362 -2.74 -32.96 10.08
C MET A 362 -3.17 -34.32 9.53
N TRP A 363 -4.33 -34.41 8.88
CA TRP A 363 -4.79 -35.64 8.25
C TRP A 363 -3.82 -36.11 7.15
N ARG A 364 -3.30 -35.22 6.31
CA ARG A 364 -2.29 -35.57 5.29
C ARG A 364 -0.97 -36.03 5.89
N HIS A 365 -0.50 -35.36 6.94
CA HIS A 365 0.72 -35.71 7.68
C HIS A 365 0.61 -37.15 8.23
N TYR A 366 -0.46 -37.46 8.97
CA TYR A 366 -0.70 -38.80 9.51
C TYR A 366 -0.96 -39.86 8.43
N ASN A 367 -1.47 -39.48 7.24
CA ASN A 367 -1.58 -40.36 6.08
C ASN A 367 -0.30 -40.41 5.21
N LEU A 368 0.85 -40.01 5.78
CA LEU A 368 2.19 -40.12 5.20
C LEU A 368 2.38 -39.37 3.87
N GLN A 369 1.58 -38.33 3.60
CA GLN A 369 1.90 -37.38 2.53
C GLN A 369 3.07 -36.51 2.99
N ARG A 370 4.18 -36.51 2.23
CA ARG A 370 5.37 -35.70 2.56
C ARG A 370 5.26 -34.30 1.98
N PHE A 371 5.27 -33.30 2.84
CA PHE A 371 5.37 -31.88 2.52
C PHE A 371 6.09 -31.16 3.66
N SER A 372 6.94 -30.19 3.35
CA SER A 372 7.58 -29.31 4.35
C SER A 372 6.81 -28.01 4.58
N ARG A 373 5.95 -27.63 3.63
CA ARG A 373 5.07 -26.46 3.67
C ARG A 373 3.65 -26.89 3.32
N TYR A 374 2.70 -26.55 4.17
CA TYR A 374 1.27 -26.63 3.88
C TYR A 374 0.73 -25.22 3.69
N VAL A 375 0.16 -24.94 2.52
CA VAL A 375 -0.56 -23.69 2.27
C VAL A 375 -2.04 -24.02 2.09
N PRO A 376 -2.95 -23.47 2.91
CA PRO A 376 -4.38 -23.62 2.72
C PRO A 376 -4.83 -23.19 1.33
N ASN A 377 -5.84 -23.86 0.78
CA ASN A 377 -6.46 -23.36 -0.45
C ASN A 377 -7.35 -22.16 -0.12
N MET A 378 -7.02 -21.00 -0.67
CA MET A 378 -7.75 -19.74 -0.48
C MET A 378 -8.27 -19.21 -1.83
N ASP A 379 -8.92 -18.04 -1.84
CA ASP A 379 -9.10 -17.29 -3.09
C ASP A 379 -7.73 -16.76 -3.54
N TRP A 380 -6.99 -17.59 -4.28
CA TRP A 380 -5.71 -17.22 -4.90
C TRP A 380 -5.85 -16.08 -5.90
N ASP A 381 -7.04 -15.91 -6.48
CA ASP A 381 -7.35 -14.76 -7.31
C ASP A 381 -7.57 -13.49 -6.48
N ALA A 382 -8.11 -13.56 -5.25
CA ALA A 382 -8.11 -12.44 -4.28
C ALA A 382 -6.70 -12.11 -3.79
N GLN A 383 -5.89 -13.14 -3.50
CA GLN A 383 -4.51 -12.92 -3.12
C GLN A 383 -3.76 -12.24 -4.26
N ASP A 384 -3.90 -12.66 -5.52
CA ASP A 384 -3.26 -11.95 -6.64
C ASP A 384 -3.86 -10.54 -6.85
N ARG A 385 -5.20 -10.34 -6.71
CA ARG A 385 -5.87 -9.02 -6.80
C ARG A 385 -5.20 -7.98 -5.90
N THR A 386 -4.77 -8.39 -4.71
CA THR A 386 -4.38 -7.50 -3.60
C THR A 386 -2.88 -7.57 -3.28
N HIS A 387 -2.36 -8.79 -3.23
CA HIS A 387 -0.99 -9.31 -3.00
C HIS A 387 -0.03 -9.29 -4.20
N GLY A 388 -0.56 -9.40 -5.42
CA GLY A 388 0.22 -9.75 -6.61
C GLY A 388 0.80 -11.18 -6.52
N MET A 389 0.72 -11.93 -7.62
CA MET A 389 1.24 -13.28 -7.68
C MET A 389 2.66 -13.33 -8.25
N THR A 390 3.63 -13.78 -7.44
CA THR A 390 4.98 -14.07 -7.92
C THR A 390 4.97 -15.29 -8.86
N MET A 391 6.03 -15.46 -9.66
CA MET A 391 6.22 -16.63 -10.54
C MET A 391 5.96 -17.99 -9.85
N LEU A 392 6.23 -18.08 -8.54
CA LEU A 392 6.00 -19.28 -7.73
C LEU A 392 4.51 -19.70 -7.69
N GLY A 393 3.59 -18.74 -7.59
CA GLY A 393 2.16 -19.02 -7.39
C GLY A 393 1.27 -18.82 -8.63
N GLN A 394 1.81 -18.39 -9.78
CA GLN A 394 1.02 -18.19 -11.02
C GLN A 394 0.21 -19.43 -11.46
N HIS A 395 0.65 -20.63 -11.07
CA HIS A 395 -0.01 -21.90 -11.36
C HIS A 395 -1.23 -22.20 -10.46
N LEU A 396 -1.45 -21.42 -9.39
CA LEU A 396 -2.55 -21.55 -8.43
C LEU A 396 -3.76 -20.68 -8.80
N LEU A 397 -3.57 -19.70 -9.68
CA LEU A 397 -4.65 -18.89 -10.23
C LEU A 397 -5.63 -19.78 -10.97
N SER A 398 -6.94 -19.50 -10.82
CA SER A 398 -7.93 -20.23 -11.60
C SER A 398 -7.60 -20.07 -13.09
N SER A 399 -7.63 -21.19 -13.82
CA SER A 399 -6.96 -21.33 -15.11
C SER A 399 -7.25 -20.17 -16.06
N GLN A 400 -6.22 -19.74 -16.81
CA GLN A 400 -6.32 -18.81 -17.94
C GLN A 400 -7.35 -19.31 -18.97
N GLU A 401 -8.64 -19.13 -18.71
CA GLU A 401 -9.64 -19.15 -19.75
C GLU A 401 -9.35 -17.92 -20.62
N PRO A 402 -8.96 -18.10 -21.90
CA PRO A 402 -8.93 -16.99 -22.82
C PRO A 402 -10.36 -16.47 -22.89
N ILE A 403 -10.57 -15.27 -22.34
CA ILE A 403 -11.87 -14.68 -22.00
C ILE A 403 -12.93 -15.05 -23.05
N SER A 404 -13.77 -16.04 -22.72
CA SER A 404 -14.77 -16.59 -23.64
C SER A 404 -16.04 -15.74 -23.61
N THR A 405 -15.88 -14.43 -23.85
CA THR A 405 -16.97 -13.46 -23.91
C THR A 405 -17.89 -13.73 -25.08
N SER A 406 -19.18 -13.91 -24.77
CA SER A 406 -20.28 -14.06 -25.73
C SER A 406 -20.80 -12.73 -26.32
N SER A 407 -19.95 -11.68 -26.35
CA SER A 407 -20.13 -10.39 -27.07
C SER A 407 -18.74 -9.75 -27.25
N GLU A 408 -18.22 -9.53 -28.46
CA GLU A 408 -18.54 -8.52 -29.50
C GLU A 408 -17.75 -7.20 -29.45
N SER A 409 -17.06 -6.82 -28.36
CA SER A 409 -16.04 -5.75 -28.43
C SER A 409 -14.83 -5.91 -27.50
N ARG A 410 -13.69 -5.32 -27.90
CA ARG A 410 -12.44 -5.26 -27.12
C ARG A 410 -12.56 -4.39 -25.86
N GLY A 411 -13.52 -3.45 -25.86
CA GLY A 411 -13.79 -2.57 -24.73
C GLY A 411 -14.44 -3.33 -23.58
N ASP A 412 -15.48 -4.11 -23.86
CA ASP A 412 -16.21 -4.89 -22.85
C ASP A 412 -15.29 -5.86 -22.08
N GLN A 413 -14.30 -6.43 -22.78
CA GLN A 413 -13.28 -7.28 -22.18
C GLN A 413 -12.38 -6.53 -21.19
N ILE A 414 -11.98 -5.30 -21.50
CA ILE A 414 -11.19 -4.44 -20.61
C ILE A 414 -12.02 -3.99 -19.42
N THR A 415 -13.24 -3.54 -19.64
CA THR A 415 -14.17 -3.16 -18.58
C THR A 415 -14.37 -4.33 -17.61
N GLU A 416 -14.56 -5.55 -18.10
CA GLU A 416 -14.70 -6.73 -17.25
C GLU A 416 -13.40 -7.12 -16.52
N ILE A 417 -12.22 -7.00 -17.14
CA ILE A 417 -10.92 -7.22 -16.46
C ILE A 417 -10.74 -6.23 -15.31
N VAL A 418 -11.03 -4.94 -15.55
CA VAL A 418 -10.88 -3.90 -14.52
C VAL A 418 -11.91 -4.07 -13.42
N ARG A 419 -13.17 -4.33 -13.78
CA ARG A 419 -14.27 -4.61 -12.85
C ARG A 419 -13.93 -5.78 -11.92
N LYS A 420 -13.45 -6.90 -12.47
CA LYS A 420 -13.06 -8.08 -11.68
C LYS A 420 -11.86 -7.80 -10.78
N THR A 421 -10.88 -7.04 -11.24
CA THR A 421 -9.64 -6.79 -10.48
C THR A 421 -9.87 -5.82 -9.32
N LEU A 422 -10.75 -4.83 -9.49
CA LEU A 422 -11.09 -3.83 -8.46
C LEU A 422 -12.35 -4.16 -7.65
N ASN A 423 -12.94 -5.34 -7.85
CA ASN A 423 -14.11 -5.83 -7.13
C ASN A 423 -15.33 -4.86 -7.15
N VAL A 424 -15.57 -4.19 -8.28
CA VAL A 424 -16.67 -3.22 -8.42
C VAL A 424 -17.92 -3.90 -8.97
N ALA A 425 -19.10 -3.57 -8.44
CA ALA A 425 -20.37 -4.06 -8.97
C ALA A 425 -20.61 -3.49 -10.39
N THR A 426 -21.31 -4.24 -11.24
CA THR A 426 -21.49 -3.90 -12.68
C THR A 426 -22.18 -2.56 -12.92
N ASN A 427 -22.90 -2.02 -11.93
CA ASN A 427 -23.58 -0.72 -12.01
C ASN A 427 -22.80 0.44 -11.36
N ASP A 428 -21.73 0.14 -10.60
CA ASP A 428 -20.97 1.12 -9.81
C ASP A 428 -19.65 1.52 -10.49
N LEU A 429 -19.21 0.76 -11.49
CA LEU A 429 -18.02 1.07 -12.30
C LEU A 429 -18.39 2.07 -13.41
N SER A 430 -17.75 3.24 -13.38
CA SER A 430 -17.98 4.35 -14.31
C SER A 430 -16.74 4.55 -15.18
N ASP A 431 -16.95 4.68 -16.49
CA ASP A 431 -15.87 4.81 -17.48
C ASP A 431 -14.99 6.03 -17.26
N ASP A 432 -15.54 7.11 -16.68
CA ASP A 432 -14.83 8.38 -16.42
C ASP A 432 -14.24 8.46 -14.99
N THR A 433 -14.47 7.47 -14.13
CA THR A 433 -14.04 7.52 -12.72
C THR A 433 -12.68 6.86 -12.52
N PRO A 434 -11.69 7.56 -11.93
CA PRO A 434 -10.36 7.00 -11.66
C PRO A 434 -10.39 5.69 -10.87
N LEU A 435 -9.56 4.71 -11.27
CA LEU A 435 -9.35 3.45 -10.57
C LEU A 435 -8.83 3.66 -9.13
N THR A 436 -8.18 4.80 -8.87
CA THR A 436 -7.81 5.29 -7.53
C THR A 436 -9.01 5.59 -6.63
N ALA A 437 -10.13 6.05 -7.18
CA ALA A 437 -11.37 6.24 -6.43
C ALA A 437 -12.05 4.90 -6.09
N TYR A 438 -11.76 3.85 -6.86
CA TYR A 438 -12.14 2.46 -6.57
C TYR A 438 -11.11 1.72 -5.68
N GLY A 439 -10.10 2.42 -5.17
CA GLY A 439 -9.14 1.86 -4.21
C GLY A 439 -7.98 1.08 -4.83
N ILE A 440 -7.61 1.34 -6.10
CA ILE A 440 -6.40 0.75 -6.68
C ILE A 440 -5.16 1.18 -5.87
N ASP A 441 -4.39 0.19 -5.45
CA ASP A 441 -3.11 0.32 -4.77
C ASP A 441 -1.96 -0.09 -5.69
N SER A 442 -0.71 -0.04 -5.20
CA SER A 442 0.44 -0.36 -6.05
C SER A 442 0.42 -1.79 -6.58
N LEU A 443 -0.35 -2.69 -5.97
CA LEU A 443 -0.19 -4.12 -6.13
C LEU A 443 -1.29 -4.69 -7.04
N SER A 444 -2.53 -4.28 -6.81
CA SER A 444 -3.62 -4.32 -7.79
C SER A 444 -3.26 -3.58 -9.09
N ALA A 445 -2.53 -2.45 -9.03
CA ALA A 445 -2.00 -1.78 -10.22
C ALA A 445 -0.94 -2.62 -10.97
N ALA A 446 -0.06 -3.34 -10.28
CA ALA A 446 0.90 -4.24 -10.91
C ALA A 446 0.20 -5.43 -11.58
N ARG A 447 -0.82 -6.01 -10.93
CA ARG A 447 -1.63 -7.09 -11.50
C ARG A 447 -2.42 -6.62 -12.72
N LEU A 448 -3.10 -5.49 -12.62
CA LEU A 448 -3.94 -4.96 -13.69
C LEU A 448 -3.08 -4.56 -14.91
N SER A 449 -1.84 -4.11 -14.70
CA SER A 449 -0.82 -3.92 -15.75
C SER A 449 -0.50 -5.22 -16.51
N LEU A 450 -0.37 -6.35 -15.79
CA LEU A 450 -0.12 -7.67 -16.38
C LEU A 450 -1.35 -8.22 -17.12
N LEU A 451 -2.54 -8.14 -16.50
CA LEU A 451 -3.80 -8.68 -17.07
C LEU A 451 -4.28 -7.89 -18.29
N LEU A 452 -4.07 -6.57 -18.32
CA LEU A 452 -4.47 -5.74 -19.45
C LEU A 452 -3.51 -5.84 -20.64
N ARG A 453 -2.26 -6.31 -20.44
CA ARG A 453 -1.21 -6.36 -21.46
C ARG A 453 -1.61 -6.95 -22.83
N PRO A 454 -2.46 -7.99 -22.94
CA PRO A 454 -2.94 -8.49 -24.25
C PRO A 454 -3.89 -7.53 -24.99
N TYR A 455 -4.49 -6.58 -24.26
CA TYR A 455 -5.53 -5.66 -24.73
C TYR A 455 -5.03 -4.23 -24.86
N VAL A 456 -4.18 -3.77 -23.93
CA VAL A 456 -3.60 -2.44 -23.82
C VAL A 456 -2.32 -2.46 -22.98
N GLU A 457 -1.23 -1.86 -23.47
CA GLU A 457 -0.03 -1.64 -22.64
C GLU A 457 -0.26 -0.51 -21.63
N VAL A 458 0.00 -0.80 -20.36
CA VAL A 458 -0.10 0.12 -19.23
C VAL A 458 0.78 -0.39 -18.09
N SER A 459 1.56 0.47 -17.44
CA SER A 459 2.37 0.07 -16.28
C SER A 459 1.64 0.28 -14.95
N GLN A 460 2.13 -0.39 -13.91
CA GLN A 460 1.77 -0.18 -12.50
C GLN A 460 1.68 1.31 -12.12
N LEU A 461 2.68 2.11 -12.50
CA LEU A 461 2.72 3.54 -12.15
C LEU A 461 1.60 4.35 -12.81
N GLN A 462 1.20 4.00 -14.04
CA GLN A 462 0.10 4.72 -14.70
C GLN A 462 -1.27 4.31 -14.18
N LEU A 463 -1.45 3.08 -13.73
CA LEU A 463 -2.71 2.65 -13.11
C LEU A 463 -2.94 3.28 -11.73
N LEU A 464 -1.85 3.57 -11.01
CA LEU A 464 -1.86 4.47 -9.86
C LEU A 464 -2.09 5.94 -10.22
N ALA A 465 -1.81 6.36 -11.45
CA ALA A 465 -1.90 7.74 -11.91
C ALA A 465 -3.30 8.12 -12.39
N ASN A 466 -4.33 7.88 -11.56
CA ASN A 466 -5.70 8.35 -11.75
C ASN A 466 -6.46 7.82 -13.00
N VAL A 467 -5.90 6.81 -13.72
CA VAL A 467 -6.50 6.18 -14.92
C VAL A 467 -7.93 5.75 -14.67
N ALA A 468 -8.83 5.87 -15.65
CA ALA A 468 -10.19 5.36 -15.59
C ALA A 468 -10.42 4.21 -16.61
N VAL A 469 -11.53 3.49 -16.51
CA VAL A 469 -11.83 2.34 -17.40
C VAL A 469 -11.96 2.80 -18.86
N GLY A 470 -12.63 3.93 -19.09
CA GLY A 470 -12.82 4.53 -20.40
C GLY A 470 -11.52 4.97 -21.07
N ASP A 471 -10.44 5.24 -20.31
CA ASP A 471 -9.10 5.46 -20.88
C ASP A 471 -8.53 4.18 -21.47
N LEU A 472 -8.61 3.08 -20.72
CA LEU A 472 -8.08 1.78 -21.09
C LEU A 472 -8.82 1.21 -22.32
N VAL A 473 -10.14 1.33 -22.34
CA VAL A 473 -11.00 0.96 -23.49
C VAL A 473 -10.64 1.80 -24.72
N ARG A 474 -10.42 3.11 -24.57
CA ARG A 474 -10.09 4.02 -25.67
C ARG A 474 -8.72 3.72 -26.27
N ARG A 475 -7.69 3.48 -25.45
CA ARG A 475 -6.36 3.02 -25.91
C ARG A 475 -6.45 1.73 -26.72
N ALA A 476 -7.16 0.71 -26.21
CA ALA A 476 -7.28 -0.57 -26.88
C ALA A 476 -8.05 -0.50 -28.20
N SER A 477 -8.97 0.46 -28.31
CA SER A 477 -9.72 0.77 -29.53
C SER A 477 -8.86 1.44 -30.61
N GLN A 478 -7.69 1.99 -30.25
CA GLN A 478 -6.79 2.72 -31.15
C GLN A 478 -5.64 1.86 -31.74
N ALA A 479 -5.47 0.61 -31.31
CA ALA A 479 -4.33 -0.24 -31.71
C ALA A 479 -4.59 -1.09 -32.99
N PRO A 480 -3.84 -0.87 -34.11
CA PRO A 480 -3.90 -1.72 -35.31
C PRO A 480 -3.08 -3.02 -35.15
N ALA A 481 -3.21 -3.93 -36.12
CA ALA A 481 -2.58 -5.24 -36.07
C ALA A 481 -1.06 -5.23 -36.38
N GLN A 482 -0.28 -5.81 -35.46
CA GLN A 482 1.13 -6.23 -35.52
C GLN A 482 2.22 -5.16 -35.68
N ASN A 483 3.22 -5.28 -34.79
CA ASN A 483 4.58 -4.71 -34.84
C ASN A 483 4.72 -3.18 -34.78
N SER A 484 4.32 -2.60 -33.66
CA SER A 484 4.97 -1.41 -33.08
C SER A 484 4.74 -1.37 -31.58
N SER A 485 5.81 -1.12 -30.82
CA SER A 485 5.77 -0.77 -29.39
C SER A 485 4.80 0.38 -29.15
N SER A 486 3.90 0.26 -28.16
CA SER A 486 2.90 1.28 -27.86
C SER A 486 2.85 1.57 -26.38
N GLY A 487 3.61 2.58 -25.97
CA GLY A 487 3.48 3.21 -24.66
C GLY A 487 2.08 3.77 -24.39
N ILE A 488 1.93 4.37 -23.22
CA ILE A 488 0.69 4.45 -22.47
C ILE A 488 0.22 5.92 -22.31
N ALA A 489 -0.99 6.28 -22.77
CA ALA A 489 -1.54 7.64 -22.62
C ALA A 489 -3.03 7.64 -22.20
N GLY A 490 -3.51 8.42 -21.24
CA GLY A 490 -2.79 9.35 -20.34
C GLY A 490 -3.67 9.96 -19.24
N THR A 491 -4.74 9.28 -18.78
CA THR A 491 -5.90 9.94 -18.13
C THR A 491 -6.44 11.11 -18.94
N GLY A 492 -6.88 10.81 -20.16
CA GLY A 492 -7.54 11.82 -20.98
C GLY A 492 -9.03 11.83 -20.65
N PRO A 493 -9.65 12.93 -20.19
CA PRO A 493 -9.17 14.31 -20.32
C PRO A 493 -8.93 14.99 -18.97
N GLN A 494 -9.30 14.42 -17.82
CA GLN A 494 -9.43 15.19 -16.58
C GLN A 494 -8.07 15.62 -16.00
N LYS A 495 -7.06 14.75 -16.03
CA LYS A 495 -5.74 15.08 -15.48
C LYS A 495 -4.91 15.94 -16.44
N GLU A 496 -5.05 15.66 -17.74
CA GLU A 496 -4.55 16.53 -18.81
C GLU A 496 -5.15 17.94 -18.70
N GLN A 497 -6.45 18.04 -18.46
CA GLN A 497 -7.14 19.32 -18.21
C GLN A 497 -6.61 20.00 -16.95
N VAL A 498 -6.41 19.29 -15.83
CA VAL A 498 -5.77 19.86 -14.62
C VAL A 498 -4.36 20.39 -14.93
N MET A 499 -3.56 19.66 -15.72
CA MET A 499 -2.22 20.13 -16.13
C MET A 499 -2.31 21.36 -17.05
N GLN A 500 -3.26 21.39 -17.99
CA GLN A 500 -3.50 22.54 -18.87
C GLN A 500 -4.06 23.75 -18.09
N ASP A 501 -4.94 23.52 -17.11
CA ASP A 501 -5.49 24.53 -16.21
C ASP A 501 -4.40 25.11 -15.32
N LEU A 502 -3.48 24.29 -14.79
CA LEU A 502 -2.31 24.74 -14.06
C LEU A 502 -1.34 25.52 -14.98
N VAL A 503 -1.11 25.08 -16.22
CA VAL A 503 -0.36 25.89 -17.20
C VAL A 503 -1.04 27.24 -17.43
N ALA A 504 -2.36 27.29 -17.55
CA ALA A 504 -3.11 28.53 -17.76
C ALA A 504 -3.14 29.44 -16.52
N GLN A 505 -3.26 28.86 -15.31
CA GLN A 505 -3.26 29.55 -14.01
C GLN A 505 -1.90 30.16 -13.69
N TYR A 506 -0.82 29.42 -13.98
CA TYR A 506 0.56 29.86 -13.70
C TYR A 506 1.25 30.52 -14.90
N ALA A 507 0.61 30.58 -16.08
CA ALA A 507 1.13 31.33 -17.22
C ALA A 507 1.33 32.81 -16.84
N PRO A 508 2.52 33.40 -17.08
CA PRO A 508 2.75 34.78 -16.72
C PRO A 508 1.90 35.72 -17.59
N ASN A 509 1.19 36.64 -16.94
CA ASN A 509 0.22 37.51 -17.59
C ASN A 509 0.87 38.41 -18.65
N ALA A 510 0.37 38.36 -19.90
CA ALA A 510 0.79 39.24 -21.00
C ALA A 510 0.51 40.75 -20.76
N HIS A 511 -0.27 41.07 -19.72
CA HIS A 511 -0.52 42.44 -19.25
C HIS A 511 0.46 42.92 -18.16
N SER A 512 1.44 42.09 -17.76
CA SER A 512 2.54 42.55 -16.91
C SER A 512 3.35 43.62 -17.65
N SER A 513 3.41 44.82 -17.07
CA SER A 513 3.92 46.01 -17.74
C SER A 513 5.38 45.83 -18.19
N VAL A 514 5.60 45.66 -19.49
CA VAL A 514 6.94 45.70 -20.08
C VAL A 514 7.53 47.08 -19.81
N VAL A 515 8.45 47.16 -18.85
CA VAL A 515 9.10 48.41 -18.46
C VAL A 515 9.93 48.90 -19.66
N PRO A 516 9.83 50.17 -20.08
CA PRO A 516 10.62 50.68 -21.19
C PRO A 516 12.12 50.53 -20.91
N ARG A 517 12.78 49.64 -21.67
CA ARG A 517 14.17 49.22 -21.47
C ARG A 517 15.12 50.39 -21.72
N SER A 518 16.06 50.62 -20.80
CA SER A 518 16.97 51.76 -20.88
C SER A 518 18.13 51.47 -21.85
N ALA A 519 18.22 52.24 -22.94
CA ALA A 519 19.23 52.07 -23.98
C ALA A 519 20.67 52.44 -23.55
N THR A 520 20.89 52.89 -22.31
CA THR A 520 22.17 53.46 -21.84
C THR A 520 23.04 52.53 -20.99
N VAL A 521 22.57 51.32 -20.63
CA VAL A 521 23.33 50.41 -19.76
C VAL A 521 24.05 49.33 -20.58
N LYS A 522 25.36 49.50 -20.82
CA LYS A 522 26.23 48.39 -21.26
C LYS A 522 26.57 47.52 -20.05
N SER A 523 26.25 46.23 -20.09
CA SER A 523 26.70 45.27 -19.07
C SER A 523 28.23 45.11 -19.13
N GLN A 524 28.86 45.01 -17.96
CA GLN A 524 30.31 44.80 -17.80
C GLN A 524 30.53 43.43 -17.13
N GLY A 525 30.39 42.35 -17.91
CA GLY A 525 30.47 40.96 -17.45
C GLY A 525 29.09 40.32 -17.21
N GLN A 526 29.07 38.99 -17.11
CA GLN A 526 27.86 38.20 -16.87
C GLN A 526 27.55 38.12 -15.36
N THR A 527 26.29 38.31 -15.00
CA THR A 527 25.72 38.12 -13.66
C THR A 527 24.66 37.02 -13.71
N PHE A 528 24.75 36.05 -12.82
CA PHE A 528 23.86 34.87 -12.77
C PHE A 528 22.95 34.88 -11.53
N ILE A 529 21.72 34.42 -11.69
CA ILE A 529 20.94 33.77 -10.61
C ILE A 529 21.08 32.26 -10.80
N VAL A 530 21.31 31.52 -9.71
CA VAL A 530 21.24 30.04 -9.70
C VAL A 530 20.37 29.61 -8.54
N THR A 531 19.37 28.77 -8.78
CA THR A 531 18.51 28.26 -7.70
C THR A 531 18.91 26.84 -7.25
N GLY A 532 18.91 26.61 -5.93
CA GLY A 532 19.13 25.26 -5.37
C GLY A 532 20.58 24.80 -5.41
N THR A 533 21.52 25.71 -5.18
CA THR A 533 22.98 25.46 -5.20
C THR A 533 23.47 24.55 -4.07
N THR A 534 22.62 24.25 -3.08
CA THR A 534 22.88 23.28 -2.01
C THR A 534 22.53 21.83 -2.40
N GLY A 535 21.88 21.59 -3.54
CA GLY A 535 21.69 20.25 -4.11
C GLY A 535 22.89 19.79 -4.95
N SER A 536 23.00 18.49 -5.24
CA SER A 536 24.15 17.89 -5.94
C SER A 536 24.51 18.62 -7.25
N LEU A 537 23.61 18.62 -8.25
CA LEU A 537 23.83 19.31 -9.53
C LEU A 537 24.05 20.83 -9.37
N GLY A 538 23.27 21.48 -8.51
CA GLY A 538 23.38 22.91 -8.24
C GLY A 538 24.73 23.33 -7.65
N CYS A 539 25.37 22.46 -6.88
CA CYS A 539 26.72 22.68 -6.33
C CYS A 539 27.77 22.72 -7.45
N HIS A 540 27.71 21.78 -8.39
CA HIS A 540 28.63 21.75 -9.52
C HIS A 540 28.39 22.92 -10.48
N ILE A 541 27.13 23.26 -10.81
CA ILE A 541 26.79 24.43 -11.63
C ILE A 541 27.40 25.70 -11.03
N LEU A 542 27.21 25.90 -9.72
CA LEU A 542 27.79 27.04 -9.01
C LEU A 542 29.33 27.04 -9.07
N SER A 543 29.97 25.89 -8.87
CA SER A 543 31.43 25.77 -8.95
C SER A 543 31.96 26.16 -10.33
N HIS A 544 31.35 25.67 -11.42
CA HIS A 544 31.77 26.00 -12.78
C HIS A 544 31.60 27.48 -13.11
N LEU A 545 30.50 28.11 -12.67
CA LEU A 545 30.27 29.55 -12.86
C LEU A 545 31.29 30.41 -12.11
N LEU A 546 31.62 30.09 -10.85
CA LEU A 546 32.59 30.86 -10.07
C LEU A 546 34.02 30.81 -10.67
N CYS A 547 34.33 29.75 -11.43
CA CYS A 547 35.61 29.57 -12.12
C CYS A 547 35.73 30.27 -13.49
N ARG A 548 34.64 30.81 -14.07
CA ARG A 548 34.70 31.54 -15.37
C ARG A 548 35.06 33.00 -15.18
N ASP A 549 35.92 33.55 -16.04
CA ASP A 549 36.39 34.94 -15.95
C ASP A 549 35.34 35.95 -16.43
N GLU A 550 34.46 35.53 -17.34
CA GLU A 550 33.32 36.29 -17.86
C GLU A 550 32.23 36.50 -16.79
N VAL A 551 32.15 35.58 -15.82
CA VAL A 551 31.23 35.63 -14.69
C VAL A 551 31.76 36.60 -13.64
N LYS A 552 31.04 37.70 -13.46
CA LYS A 552 31.32 38.74 -12.48
C LYS A 552 30.72 38.41 -11.11
N LEU A 553 29.49 37.89 -11.08
CA LEU A 553 28.72 37.70 -9.85
C LEU A 553 27.64 36.61 -10.02
N VAL A 554 27.41 35.83 -8.96
CA VAL A 554 26.41 34.76 -8.90
C VAL A 554 25.57 34.92 -7.62
N TYR A 555 24.28 35.16 -7.78
CA TYR A 555 23.28 35.12 -6.72
C TYR A 555 22.74 33.69 -6.57
N ALA A 556 23.13 33.02 -5.50
CA ALA A 556 22.75 31.65 -5.19
C ALA A 556 21.51 31.64 -4.29
N LEU A 557 20.33 31.56 -4.94
CA LEU A 557 19.01 31.63 -4.29
C LEU A 557 18.61 30.25 -3.75
N ASN A 558 18.41 30.18 -2.43
CA ASN A 558 18.10 28.94 -1.71
C ASN A 558 16.97 29.16 -0.70
N ARG A 559 16.20 28.09 -0.42
CA ARG A 559 15.15 28.12 0.60
C ARG A 559 15.76 28.32 2.00
N LYS A 560 15.10 29.14 2.83
CA LYS A 560 15.39 29.25 4.27
C LYS A 560 15.35 27.87 4.94
N SER A 561 16.30 27.61 5.81
CA SER A 561 16.29 26.40 6.65
C SER A 561 15.32 26.58 7.83
N ALA A 562 14.74 25.49 8.31
CA ALA A 562 14.01 25.48 9.59
C ALA A 562 14.95 25.31 10.81
N GLY A 563 16.21 24.92 10.58
CA GLY A 563 17.23 24.77 11.62
C GLY A 563 18.20 25.97 11.71
N GLU A 564 18.99 26.00 12.77
CA GLU A 564 19.90 27.13 13.12
C GLU A 564 21.10 27.31 12.18
N THR A 565 21.35 26.38 11.24
CA THR A 565 22.51 26.37 10.34
C THR A 565 22.40 27.43 9.23
N SER A 566 23.40 28.30 9.13
CA SER A 566 23.45 29.37 8.11
C SER A 566 23.54 28.85 6.68
N ILE A 567 23.09 29.64 5.70
CA ILE A 567 23.24 29.27 4.27
C ILE A 567 24.71 29.10 3.86
N GLN A 568 25.63 29.88 4.45
CA GLN A 568 27.07 29.75 4.24
C GLN A 568 27.58 28.37 4.68
N GLU A 569 27.18 27.91 5.87
CA GLU A 569 27.54 26.58 6.37
C GLU A 569 26.91 25.47 5.53
N ARG A 570 25.62 25.61 5.16
CA ARG A 570 24.94 24.65 4.28
C ARG A 570 25.61 24.53 2.91
N GLN A 571 25.98 25.64 2.28
CA GLN A 571 26.68 25.64 0.99
C GLN A 571 28.11 25.08 1.12
N ALA A 572 28.82 25.41 2.21
CA ALA A 572 30.15 24.87 2.47
C ALA A 572 30.14 23.34 2.71
N ALA A 573 29.13 22.83 3.41
CA ALA A 573 28.91 21.40 3.59
C ALA A 573 28.53 20.72 2.26
N ALA A 574 27.66 21.34 1.46
CA ALA A 574 27.30 20.83 0.14
C ALA A 574 28.52 20.72 -0.80
N PHE A 575 29.39 21.74 -0.83
CA PHE A 575 30.64 21.67 -1.59
C PHE A 575 31.55 20.53 -1.09
N LEU A 576 31.80 20.42 0.21
CA LEU A 576 32.63 19.36 0.78
C LEU A 576 32.08 17.96 0.44
N ASN A 577 30.78 17.75 0.62
CA ASN A 577 30.13 16.48 0.33
C ASN A 577 30.26 16.10 -1.16
N GLN A 578 30.14 17.07 -2.07
CA GLN A 578 30.32 16.87 -3.52
C GLN A 578 31.80 16.87 -3.97
N GLY A 579 32.77 16.92 -3.06
CA GLY A 579 34.20 16.88 -3.37
C GLY A 579 34.77 18.19 -3.92
N LEU A 580 34.04 19.30 -3.77
CA LEU A 580 34.37 20.62 -4.27
C LEU A 580 35.11 21.46 -3.20
N ALA A 581 35.91 22.43 -3.66
CA ALA A 581 36.74 23.24 -2.77
C ALA A 581 35.89 24.15 -1.86
N LYS A 582 35.92 23.91 -0.54
CA LYS A 582 35.20 24.71 0.47
C LYS A 582 35.42 26.23 0.34
N SER A 583 36.61 26.65 -0.10
CA SER A 583 36.98 28.06 -0.32
C SER A 583 36.13 28.79 -1.36
N LEU A 584 35.41 28.07 -2.23
CA LEU A 584 34.47 28.68 -3.18
C LEU A 584 33.29 29.39 -2.49
N VAL A 585 32.93 28.98 -1.26
CA VAL A 585 31.87 29.65 -0.47
C VAL A 585 32.24 31.09 -0.08
N THR A 586 33.53 31.41 -0.04
CA THR A 586 34.08 32.75 0.23
C THR A 586 34.53 33.47 -1.04
N SER A 587 34.11 33.01 -2.22
CA SER A 587 34.43 33.68 -3.49
C SER A 587 33.83 35.09 -3.52
N PRO A 588 34.59 36.13 -3.94
CA PRO A 588 34.04 37.48 -4.11
C PRO A 588 33.00 37.56 -5.25
N LYS A 589 32.88 36.52 -6.08
CA LYS A 589 31.85 36.37 -7.10
C LYS A 589 30.55 35.74 -6.57
N LEU A 590 30.45 35.37 -5.29
CA LEU A 590 29.28 34.65 -4.73
C LEU A 590 28.49 35.52 -3.74
N VAL A 591 27.18 35.60 -3.95
CA VAL A 591 26.20 36.11 -2.97
C VAL A 591 25.19 35.02 -2.67
N LEU A 592 25.18 34.52 -1.44
CA LEU A 592 24.19 33.54 -0.97
C LEU A 592 22.94 34.28 -0.47
N VAL A 593 21.77 33.91 -1.01
CA VAL A 593 20.50 34.59 -0.73
C VAL A 593 19.49 33.57 -0.23
N GLU A 594 18.96 33.78 0.97
CA GLU A 594 17.86 32.97 1.50
C GLU A 594 16.49 33.60 1.18
N CYS A 595 15.73 32.94 0.33
CA CYS A 595 14.45 33.45 -0.20
C CYS A 595 13.37 32.37 -0.18
N ASP A 596 12.12 32.79 -0.31
CA ASP A 596 11.01 31.90 -0.67
C ASP A 596 10.59 32.22 -2.10
N LEU A 597 10.88 31.31 -3.05
CA LEU A 597 10.59 31.56 -4.45
C LEU A 597 9.10 31.73 -4.74
N SER A 598 8.20 31.23 -3.87
CA SER A 598 6.74 31.38 -4.01
C SER A 598 6.19 32.67 -3.39
N ALA A 599 7.01 33.45 -2.68
CA ALA A 599 6.61 34.73 -2.10
C ALA A 599 6.69 35.88 -3.12
N SER A 600 5.97 36.98 -2.85
CA SER A 600 6.11 38.21 -3.65
C SER A 600 7.54 38.73 -3.57
N ASP A 601 8.13 39.03 -4.74
CA ASP A 601 9.54 39.42 -4.87
C ASP A 601 10.50 38.51 -4.06
N PHE A 602 10.18 37.21 -4.05
CA PHE A 602 10.86 36.13 -3.33
C PHE A 602 10.98 36.31 -1.80
N GLY A 603 10.22 37.24 -1.21
CA GLY A 603 10.36 37.65 0.18
C GLY A 603 11.64 38.43 0.48
N LEU A 604 12.23 39.06 -0.55
CA LEU A 604 13.43 39.90 -0.44
C LEU A 604 13.08 41.38 -0.25
N GLU A 605 14.05 42.13 0.29
CA GLU A 605 13.91 43.58 0.45
C GLU A 605 14.05 44.32 -0.90
N GLY A 606 13.35 45.45 -1.03
CA GLY A 606 13.33 46.28 -2.24
C GLY A 606 14.71 46.58 -2.86
N PRO A 607 15.74 46.98 -2.09
CA PRO A 607 17.07 47.25 -2.63
C PRO A 607 17.71 46.05 -3.32
N THR A 608 17.55 44.83 -2.77
CA THR A 608 18.07 43.60 -3.37
C THR A 608 17.35 43.29 -4.69
N ILE A 609 16.04 43.50 -4.75
CA ILE A 609 15.25 43.29 -5.97
C ILE A 609 15.60 44.33 -7.03
N ASP A 610 15.82 45.59 -6.64
CA ASP A 610 16.34 46.63 -7.53
C ASP A 610 17.71 46.26 -8.13
N GLU A 611 18.60 45.68 -7.32
CA GLU A 611 19.91 45.19 -7.76
C GLU A 611 19.76 44.02 -8.75
N LEU A 612 18.94 43.01 -8.45
CA LEU A 612 18.67 41.90 -9.37
C LEU A 612 18.12 42.39 -10.72
N LEU A 613 17.09 43.25 -10.70
CA LEU A 613 16.44 43.82 -11.88
C LEU A 613 17.35 44.73 -12.73
N SER A 614 18.50 45.16 -12.21
CA SER A 614 19.45 46.05 -12.91
C SER A 614 20.78 45.41 -13.29
N SER A 615 21.05 44.19 -12.80
CA SER A 615 22.36 43.54 -12.96
C SER A 615 22.33 42.14 -13.55
N VAL A 616 21.25 41.37 -13.38
CA VAL A 616 21.17 39.95 -13.76
C VAL A 616 21.06 39.78 -15.27
N THR A 617 21.92 38.93 -15.82
CA THR A 617 21.99 38.60 -17.25
C THR A 617 21.56 37.17 -17.57
N HIS A 618 21.65 36.27 -16.59
CA HIS A 618 21.39 34.84 -16.73
C HIS A 618 20.64 34.29 -15.51
N ILE A 619 19.73 33.35 -15.72
CA ILE A 619 18.98 32.66 -14.66
C ILE A 619 19.05 31.16 -14.93
N VAL A 620 19.67 30.38 -14.04
CA VAL A 620 19.68 28.92 -14.08
C VAL A 620 18.72 28.40 -13.01
N HIS A 621 17.53 27.98 -13.44
CA HIS A 621 16.49 27.46 -12.55
C HIS A 621 16.62 25.94 -12.41
N ASN A 622 17.30 25.51 -11.34
CA ASN A 622 17.58 24.11 -11.02
C ASN A 622 16.81 23.60 -9.79
N ALA A 623 16.41 24.47 -8.87
CA ALA A 623 15.74 24.09 -7.63
C ALA A 623 14.39 23.35 -7.85
N TRP A 624 14.42 22.02 -7.77
CA TRP A 624 13.25 21.15 -7.73
C TRP A 624 13.46 20.06 -6.67
N THR A 625 12.40 19.63 -6.00
CA THR A 625 12.43 18.41 -5.19
C THR A 625 12.23 17.21 -6.13
N VAL A 626 13.03 16.15 -5.99
CA VAL A 626 12.81 14.88 -6.68
C VAL A 626 12.07 13.95 -5.72
N ASP A 627 10.77 13.80 -5.93
CA ASP A 627 9.90 12.91 -5.16
C ASP A 627 8.83 12.35 -6.10
N LEU A 628 9.01 11.10 -6.52
CA LEU A 628 8.12 10.44 -7.48
C LEU A 628 6.80 9.97 -6.84
N TYR A 629 6.70 10.00 -5.50
CA TYR A 629 5.54 9.53 -4.74
C TYR A 629 4.60 10.66 -4.31
N SER A 630 5.08 11.90 -4.27
CA SER A 630 4.25 13.07 -4.00
C SER A 630 3.26 13.34 -5.15
N PRO A 631 1.99 13.68 -4.85
CA PRO A 631 1.01 14.08 -5.85
C PRO A 631 1.27 15.52 -6.34
N LEU A 632 0.66 15.90 -7.47
CA LEU A 632 0.99 17.12 -8.22
C LEU A 632 0.83 18.42 -7.40
N GLU A 633 -0.18 18.49 -6.53
CA GLU A 633 -0.49 19.64 -5.67
C GLU A 633 0.69 20.00 -4.77
N ARG A 634 1.55 19.02 -4.44
CA ARG A 634 2.75 19.24 -3.62
C ARG A 634 3.81 20.08 -4.33
N PHE A 635 3.74 20.19 -5.67
CA PHE A 635 4.69 20.90 -6.52
C PHE A 635 4.23 22.31 -6.92
N GLU A 636 2.97 22.71 -6.63
CA GLU A 636 2.43 24.04 -7.02
C GLU A 636 3.31 25.22 -6.57
N SER A 637 3.91 25.15 -5.38
CA SER A 637 4.85 26.18 -4.89
C SER A 637 6.11 26.34 -5.76
N LEU A 638 6.53 25.28 -6.46
CA LEU A 638 7.65 25.31 -7.41
C LEU A 638 7.22 25.85 -8.78
N LEU A 639 5.99 25.56 -9.20
CA LEU A 639 5.38 26.17 -10.38
C LEU A 639 5.24 27.69 -10.20
N ASP A 640 4.76 28.14 -9.04
CA ASP A 640 4.68 29.57 -8.71
C ASP A 640 6.06 30.23 -8.65
N GLY A 641 7.07 29.53 -8.12
CA GLY A 641 8.47 29.96 -8.17
C GLY A 641 9.01 30.11 -9.60
N THR A 642 8.64 29.20 -10.50
CA THR A 642 9.00 29.27 -11.93
C THR A 642 8.38 30.49 -12.59
N ARG A 643 7.06 30.70 -12.38
CA ARG A 643 6.32 31.89 -12.86
C ARG A 643 6.98 33.19 -12.40
N ARG A 644 7.35 33.29 -11.11
CA ARG A 644 7.94 34.51 -10.54
C ARG A 644 9.35 34.79 -11.06
N LEU A 645 10.14 33.76 -11.39
CA LEU A 645 11.44 33.94 -12.05
C LEU A 645 11.28 34.46 -13.49
N LEU A 646 10.27 33.98 -14.22
CA LEU A 646 9.93 34.49 -15.56
C LEU A 646 9.43 35.95 -15.49
N GLU A 647 8.64 36.30 -14.47
CA GLU A 647 8.22 37.69 -14.19
C GLU A 647 9.39 38.60 -13.79
N LEU A 648 10.38 38.10 -13.04
CA LEU A 648 11.61 38.84 -12.75
C LEU A 648 12.39 39.14 -14.04
N ALA A 649 12.51 38.15 -14.93
CA ALA A 649 13.20 38.31 -16.21
C ALA A 649 12.52 39.35 -17.11
N SER A 650 11.19 39.37 -17.17
CA SER A 650 10.43 40.35 -17.98
C SER A 650 10.46 41.77 -17.41
N ARG A 651 10.60 41.91 -16.09
CA ARG A 651 10.77 43.19 -15.37
C ARG A 651 12.19 43.78 -15.47
N SER A 652 13.15 43.08 -16.07
CA SER A 652 14.55 43.52 -16.17
C SER A 652 14.70 44.89 -16.83
N ARG A 653 15.58 45.72 -16.26
CA ARG A 653 15.88 47.09 -16.73
C ARG A 653 17.04 47.15 -17.72
N LEU A 654 17.65 46.01 -18.04
CA LEU A 654 18.73 45.89 -19.04
C LEU A 654 18.18 46.06 -20.47
N PRO A 655 19.05 46.39 -21.46
CA PRO A 655 18.63 46.50 -22.86
C PRO A 655 18.10 45.19 -23.45
N THR A 656 18.70 44.07 -23.03
CA THR A 656 18.29 42.69 -23.33
C THR A 656 17.77 42.03 -22.05
N PRO A 657 16.65 41.30 -22.09
CA PRO A 657 16.20 40.52 -20.93
C PRO A 657 17.23 39.41 -20.60
N PRO A 658 17.23 38.88 -19.36
CA PRO A 658 18.11 37.78 -18.99
C PRO A 658 17.84 36.52 -19.81
N SER A 659 18.88 35.74 -20.12
CA SER A 659 18.73 34.36 -20.58
C SER A 659 18.23 33.49 -19.42
N MET A 660 17.16 32.71 -19.59
CA MET A 660 16.64 31.82 -18.54
C MET A 660 16.66 30.35 -18.98
N LEU A 661 17.46 29.55 -18.29
CA LEU A 661 17.61 28.11 -18.52
C LEU A 661 16.89 27.36 -17.40
N PHE A 662 15.91 26.53 -17.76
CA PHE A 662 15.22 25.64 -16.84
C PHE A 662 15.75 24.21 -16.91
N VAL A 663 16.16 23.66 -15.77
CA VAL A 663 16.62 22.27 -15.67
C VAL A 663 15.40 21.35 -15.47
N SER A 664 15.03 20.64 -16.52
CA SER A 664 14.00 19.60 -16.56
C SER A 664 14.62 18.19 -16.60
N THR A 665 13.84 17.17 -16.92
CA THR A 665 14.25 15.77 -16.97
C THR A 665 13.80 15.10 -18.27
N VAL A 666 14.58 14.12 -18.76
CA VAL A 666 14.14 13.28 -19.89
C VAL A 666 12.94 12.39 -19.56
N ALA A 667 12.64 12.17 -18.26
CA ALA A 667 11.47 11.41 -17.82
C ALA A 667 10.12 12.07 -18.15
N VAL A 668 10.12 13.27 -18.75
CA VAL A 668 8.95 13.89 -19.40
C VAL A 668 8.54 13.15 -20.68
N TYR A 669 9.41 12.31 -21.26
CA TYR A 669 9.04 11.32 -22.29
C TYR A 669 8.83 9.94 -21.65
N GLN A 670 7.59 9.44 -21.63
CA GLN A 670 7.30 8.06 -21.23
C GLN A 670 7.07 7.10 -22.42
N ASP A 671 6.58 7.60 -23.55
CA ASP A 671 6.05 6.74 -24.65
C ASP A 671 6.81 6.90 -25.97
N TYR A 672 8.05 7.37 -25.90
CA TYR A 672 8.89 7.53 -27.08
C TYR A 672 9.56 6.20 -27.47
N ASP A 673 9.59 5.89 -28.77
CA ASP A 673 10.24 4.69 -29.30
C ASP A 673 11.75 4.69 -28.94
N PRO A 674 12.25 3.76 -28.11
CA PRO A 674 13.64 3.75 -27.66
C PRO A 674 14.64 3.40 -28.78
N THR A 675 14.17 3.01 -29.97
CA THR A 675 15.02 2.83 -31.16
C THR A 675 15.31 4.13 -31.91
N LEU A 676 14.59 5.21 -31.58
CA LEU A 676 14.77 6.55 -32.16
C LEU A 676 15.36 7.51 -31.12
N PRO A 677 16.07 8.59 -31.52
CA PRO A 677 16.45 9.66 -30.61
C PRO A 677 15.23 10.56 -30.33
N ALA A 678 14.86 10.72 -29.05
CA ALA A 678 13.81 11.67 -28.65
C ALA A 678 14.16 13.10 -29.13
N PRO A 679 13.23 13.82 -29.77
CA PRO A 679 13.53 15.09 -30.43
C PRO A 679 13.70 16.23 -29.42
N GLU A 680 14.57 17.19 -29.71
CA GLU A 680 14.83 18.36 -28.87
C GLU A 680 13.76 19.46 -29.08
N GLU A 681 12.49 19.08 -28.93
CA GLU A 681 11.31 19.91 -29.25
C GLU A 681 10.40 20.13 -28.02
N PRO A 682 9.61 21.22 -28.01
CA PRO A 682 8.54 21.42 -27.04
C PRO A 682 7.51 20.28 -27.06
N VAL A 683 7.34 19.60 -25.93
CA VAL A 683 6.32 18.57 -25.76
C VAL A 683 4.99 19.28 -25.45
N LEU A 684 4.14 19.42 -26.46
CA LEU A 684 2.89 20.20 -26.35
C LEU A 684 1.72 19.43 -25.74
N SER A 685 1.71 18.10 -25.84
CA SER A 685 0.69 17.27 -25.20
C SER A 685 1.09 16.92 -23.76
N PRO A 686 0.20 17.05 -22.77
CA PRO A 686 0.45 16.57 -21.41
C PRO A 686 0.52 15.04 -21.33
N GLU A 687 -0.12 14.31 -22.25
CA GLU A 687 -0.29 12.85 -22.26
C GLU A 687 1.01 12.09 -21.89
N VAL A 688 2.13 12.43 -22.53
CA VAL A 688 3.42 11.71 -22.42
C VAL A 688 4.14 11.91 -21.09
N ALA A 689 3.65 12.81 -20.22
CA ALA A 689 4.23 13.12 -18.92
C ALA A 689 3.38 12.63 -17.73
N VAL A 690 2.17 12.11 -17.98
CA VAL A 690 1.23 11.68 -16.94
C VAL A 690 1.66 10.36 -16.32
N GLN A 691 2.17 10.44 -15.08
CA GLN A 691 2.70 9.28 -14.36
C GLN A 691 2.90 9.59 -12.87
N SER A 692 3.51 10.74 -12.56
CA SER A 692 3.85 11.15 -11.20
C SER A 692 3.71 12.66 -11.04
N GLY A 693 3.42 13.15 -9.83
CA GLY A 693 3.37 14.59 -9.56
C GLY A 693 4.69 15.30 -9.93
N TYR A 694 5.82 14.60 -9.85
CA TYR A 694 7.11 15.08 -10.31
C TYR A 694 7.19 15.29 -11.83
N THR A 695 6.91 14.27 -12.64
CA THR A 695 6.95 14.37 -14.13
C THR A 695 5.93 15.37 -14.64
N GLU A 696 4.74 15.37 -14.06
CA GLU A 696 3.64 16.29 -14.37
C GLU A 696 4.04 17.74 -14.05
N SER A 697 4.61 18.00 -12.86
CA SER A 697 5.09 19.34 -12.50
C SER A 697 6.24 19.83 -13.38
N LYS A 698 7.14 18.92 -13.81
CA LYS A 698 8.22 19.26 -14.73
C LYS A 698 7.69 19.64 -16.10
N TRP A 699 6.74 18.87 -16.66
CA TRP A 699 6.09 19.22 -17.92
C TRP A 699 5.37 20.57 -17.84
N ILE A 700 4.61 20.84 -16.78
CA ILE A 700 3.94 22.15 -16.60
C ILE A 700 4.99 23.26 -16.60
N ALA A 701 6.09 23.10 -15.88
CA ALA A 701 7.15 24.09 -15.83
C ALA A 701 7.85 24.30 -17.18
N GLU A 702 8.08 23.26 -17.99
CA GLU A 702 8.54 23.40 -19.37
C GLU A 702 7.58 24.26 -20.20
N ARG A 703 6.27 23.97 -20.11
CA ARG A 703 5.23 24.72 -20.81
C ARG A 703 5.15 26.18 -20.34
N LEU A 704 5.33 26.47 -19.06
CA LEU A 704 5.41 27.84 -18.54
C LEU A 704 6.59 28.61 -19.13
N VAL A 705 7.79 27.99 -19.15
CA VAL A 705 9.02 28.60 -19.70
C VAL A 705 8.88 28.85 -21.21
N GLN A 706 8.43 27.85 -21.97
CA GLN A 706 8.23 27.96 -23.42
C GLN A 706 7.14 28.99 -23.78
N THR A 707 6.04 29.03 -23.03
CA THR A 707 4.96 30.01 -23.26
C THR A 707 5.43 31.43 -22.92
N ALA A 708 6.23 31.60 -21.86
CA ALA A 708 6.80 32.90 -21.49
C ALA A 708 7.87 33.39 -22.48
N ALA A 709 8.68 32.51 -23.05
CA ALA A 709 9.62 32.85 -24.13
C ALA A 709 8.88 33.53 -25.29
N GLN A 710 7.76 32.93 -25.71
CA GLN A 710 6.90 33.45 -26.79
C GLN A 710 6.13 34.72 -26.39
N SER A 711 5.42 34.71 -25.24
CA SER A 711 4.48 35.78 -24.87
C SER A 711 5.16 37.04 -24.31
N LEU A 712 6.32 36.90 -23.65
CA LEU A 712 7.08 38.01 -23.05
C LEU A 712 8.34 38.37 -23.85
N SER A 713 8.61 37.69 -24.97
CA SER A 713 9.82 37.85 -25.78
C SER A 713 11.10 37.71 -24.93
N LEU A 714 11.14 36.65 -24.11
CA LEU A 714 12.29 36.27 -23.29
C LEU A 714 13.16 35.26 -24.04
N ASN A 715 14.48 35.32 -23.86
CA ASN A 715 15.36 34.23 -24.25
C ASN A 715 15.29 33.17 -23.13
N ALA A 716 14.50 32.11 -23.33
CA ALA A 716 14.36 31.07 -22.31
C ALA A 716 14.31 29.67 -22.92
N SER A 717 15.05 28.74 -22.31
CA SER A 717 15.30 27.38 -22.81
C SER A 717 15.05 26.33 -21.74
N VAL A 718 14.75 25.11 -22.19
CA VAL A 718 14.58 23.92 -21.34
C VAL A 718 15.73 22.95 -21.58
N ILE A 719 16.36 22.44 -20.53
CA ILE A 719 17.33 21.34 -20.62
C ILE A 719 16.77 20.11 -19.92
N ARG A 720 16.47 19.05 -20.68
CA ARG A 720 16.03 17.76 -20.13
C ARG A 720 17.23 16.91 -19.76
N VAL A 721 17.47 16.73 -18.46
CA VAL A 721 18.62 15.99 -17.94
C VAL A 721 18.31 14.50 -17.81
N GLY A 722 19.27 13.67 -18.23
CA GLY A 722 19.28 12.21 -18.05
C GLY A 722 19.51 11.77 -16.60
N LEU A 723 19.73 10.48 -16.38
CA LEU A 723 20.06 9.98 -15.05
C LEU A 723 21.48 10.44 -14.67
N LEU A 724 21.58 11.15 -13.55
CA LEU A 724 22.84 11.65 -13.00
C LEU A 724 23.49 10.61 -12.08
N THR A 725 24.80 10.40 -12.24
CA THR A 725 25.60 9.64 -11.26
C THR A 725 26.15 10.54 -10.16
N GLY A 726 26.77 9.93 -9.16
CA GLY A 726 27.54 10.65 -8.14
C GLY A 726 28.69 11.50 -8.70
N SER A 727 29.22 12.37 -7.85
CA SER A 727 30.37 13.25 -8.14
C SER A 727 31.68 12.48 -8.33
N VAL A 728 32.70 13.17 -8.85
CA VAL A 728 34.06 12.67 -9.11
C VAL A 728 34.72 12.03 -7.88
N ASN A 729 34.35 12.45 -6.66
CA ASN A 729 34.81 11.86 -5.41
C ASN A 729 34.03 10.59 -4.98
N GLY A 730 33.10 10.10 -5.80
CA GLY A 730 32.19 9.00 -5.49
C GLY A 730 30.94 9.39 -4.69
N SER A 731 30.74 10.68 -4.39
CA SER A 731 29.60 11.13 -3.58
C SER A 731 28.28 10.99 -4.32
N TRP A 732 27.42 10.10 -3.81
CA TRP A 732 26.07 9.84 -4.28
C TRP A 732 25.16 9.71 -3.05
N ASP A 733 23.94 10.23 -3.11
CA ASP A 733 22.92 9.97 -2.08
C ASP A 733 22.67 8.47 -1.91
N THR A 734 23.02 7.93 -0.74
CA THR A 734 22.92 6.50 -0.41
C THR A 734 21.48 6.00 -0.32
N ASN A 735 20.50 6.90 -0.24
CA ASN A 735 19.07 6.58 -0.26
C ASN A 735 18.53 6.38 -1.69
N HIS A 736 19.29 6.78 -2.71
CA HIS A 736 18.93 6.54 -4.10
C HIS A 736 19.04 5.04 -4.41
N TRP A 737 18.14 4.53 -5.27
CA TRP A 737 17.97 3.10 -5.51
C TRP A 737 19.26 2.39 -5.91
N PHE A 738 20.10 3.03 -6.73
CA PHE A 738 21.34 2.43 -7.23
C PHE A 738 22.42 2.28 -6.15
N PRO A 739 22.84 3.32 -5.41
CA PRO A 739 23.68 3.16 -4.22
C PRO A 739 23.12 2.17 -3.20
N ALA A 740 21.80 2.11 -2.99
CA ALA A 740 21.18 1.16 -2.07
C ALA A 740 21.34 -0.30 -2.55
N LEU A 741 21.18 -0.56 -3.86
CA LEU A 741 21.44 -1.86 -4.49
C LEU A 741 22.91 -2.28 -4.38
N VAL A 742 23.84 -1.33 -4.51
CA VAL A 742 25.28 -1.63 -4.36
C VAL A 742 25.65 -1.91 -2.90
N GLN A 743 25.03 -1.23 -1.94
CA GLN A 743 25.23 -1.49 -0.50
C GLN A 743 24.64 -2.84 -0.06
N SER A 744 23.49 -3.26 -0.60
CA SER A 744 22.87 -4.54 -0.21
C SER A 744 23.73 -5.76 -0.59
N ALA A 745 24.61 -5.62 -1.58
CA ALA A 745 25.49 -6.69 -2.04
C ALA A 745 26.44 -7.25 -0.97
N GLU A 746 26.89 -6.43 -0.01
CA GLU A 746 27.73 -6.89 1.11
C GLU A 746 26.95 -7.82 2.07
N TYR A 747 25.62 -7.69 2.11
CA TYR A 747 24.73 -8.47 2.97
C TYR A 747 24.11 -9.68 2.23
N LEU A 748 23.73 -9.49 0.96
CA LEU A 748 23.14 -10.52 0.11
C LEU A 748 24.19 -11.47 -0.49
N GLY A 749 25.45 -11.02 -0.59
CA GLY A 749 26.53 -11.78 -1.22
C GLY A 749 26.39 -11.90 -2.74
N CYS A 750 25.62 -11.04 -3.41
CA CYS A 750 25.44 -11.01 -4.87
C CYS A 750 25.01 -9.63 -5.40
N LEU A 751 25.09 -9.44 -6.72
CA LEU A 751 24.53 -8.30 -7.47
C LEU A 751 23.73 -8.80 -8.69
N PRO A 752 22.72 -8.06 -9.19
CA PRO A 752 21.91 -8.52 -10.33
C PRO A 752 22.62 -8.28 -11.68
N GLU A 753 22.61 -9.30 -12.55
CA GLU A 753 22.92 -9.11 -13.98
C GLU A 753 21.70 -8.62 -14.77
N GLY A 754 21.95 -8.09 -15.98
CA GLY A 754 20.91 -7.52 -16.82
C GLY A 754 21.40 -7.16 -18.22
N GLN A 755 20.48 -7.19 -19.19
CA GLN A 755 20.76 -6.89 -20.60
C GLN A 755 20.33 -5.48 -21.02
N GLU A 756 19.77 -4.69 -20.10
CA GLU A 756 19.29 -3.33 -20.38
C GLU A 756 20.40 -2.37 -20.78
N ILE A 757 19.99 -1.29 -21.45
CA ILE A 757 20.88 -0.23 -21.94
C ILE A 757 20.71 1.00 -21.04
N VAL A 758 21.82 1.50 -20.51
CA VAL A 758 21.87 2.65 -19.60
C VAL A 758 22.66 3.81 -20.20
N SER A 759 22.12 5.03 -20.07
CA SER A 759 22.77 6.30 -20.45
C SER A 759 22.83 7.21 -19.23
N TRP A 760 23.92 7.13 -18.47
CA TRP A 760 24.11 7.90 -17.24
C TRP A 760 25.27 8.89 -17.41
N ILE A 761 25.13 10.08 -16.85
CA ILE A 761 26.11 11.16 -16.95
C ILE A 761 26.60 11.60 -15.56
N PRO A 762 27.92 11.75 -15.34
CA PRO A 762 28.46 12.37 -14.14
C PRO A 762 27.91 13.77 -13.88
N VAL A 763 27.59 14.06 -12.62
CA VAL A 763 26.97 15.33 -12.21
C VAL A 763 27.87 16.56 -12.46
N ASP A 764 29.20 16.39 -12.46
CA ASP A 764 30.15 17.47 -12.79
C ASP A 764 30.14 17.78 -14.28
N LEU A 765 30.21 16.77 -15.15
CA LEU A 765 30.10 16.93 -16.60
C LEU A 765 28.75 17.52 -16.99
N ALA A 766 27.66 17.01 -16.40
CA ALA A 766 26.31 17.55 -16.60
C ALA A 766 26.24 19.05 -16.24
N ALA A 767 26.79 19.44 -15.10
CA ALA A 767 26.84 20.83 -14.68
C ALA A 767 27.70 21.71 -15.60
N ALA A 768 28.87 21.24 -16.03
CA ALA A 768 29.73 21.96 -16.97
C ALA A 768 28.99 22.25 -18.28
N THR A 769 28.33 21.24 -18.86
CA THR A 769 27.58 21.37 -20.10
C THR A 769 26.34 22.27 -19.93
N ILE A 770 25.63 22.24 -18.79
CA ILE A 770 24.55 23.20 -18.50
C ILE A 770 25.07 24.64 -18.53
N VAL A 771 26.27 24.89 -18.00
CA VAL A 771 26.87 26.23 -18.04
C VAL A 771 27.27 26.65 -19.47
N ASP A 772 27.73 25.71 -20.31
CA ASP A 772 27.94 25.97 -21.75
C ASP A 772 26.64 26.24 -22.52
N MET A 773 25.54 25.60 -22.13
CA MET A 773 24.23 25.74 -22.80
C MET A 773 23.48 27.04 -22.46
N CYS A 774 23.94 27.84 -21.49
CA CYS A 774 23.29 29.10 -21.05
C CYS A 774 23.11 30.16 -22.16
N ASP A 775 24.02 30.17 -23.15
CA ASP A 775 24.07 31.14 -24.25
C ASP A 775 23.54 30.55 -25.59
N ILE A 776 23.04 29.30 -25.60
CA ILE A 776 22.55 28.64 -26.82
C ILE A 776 21.12 29.08 -27.14
N ALA A 777 20.90 29.54 -28.37
CA ALA A 777 19.58 29.87 -28.90
C ALA A 777 18.83 28.60 -29.36
N ALA A 778 18.30 27.83 -28.40
CA ALA A 778 17.45 26.68 -28.63
C ALA A 778 16.32 26.62 -27.58
N ASP A 779 15.10 26.30 -28.00
CA ASP A 779 13.93 26.23 -27.11
C ASP A 779 14.03 25.07 -26.11
N THR A 780 14.63 23.95 -26.52
CA THR A 780 14.76 22.72 -25.73
C THR A 780 16.04 21.97 -26.13
N LEU A 781 16.71 21.33 -25.17
CA LEU A 781 17.95 20.57 -25.34
C LEU A 781 17.92 19.32 -24.45
N HIS A 782 18.59 18.24 -24.85
CA HIS A 782 18.74 17.01 -24.09
C HIS A 782 20.18 16.85 -23.55
N LEU A 783 20.30 16.59 -22.26
CA LEU A 783 21.57 16.34 -21.58
C LEU A 783 21.64 14.88 -21.11
N VAL A 784 21.99 14.00 -22.04
CA VAL A 784 22.16 12.55 -21.83
C VAL A 784 23.57 12.11 -22.23
N HIS A 785 24.01 10.93 -21.77
CA HIS A 785 25.30 10.40 -22.21
C HIS A 785 25.19 9.92 -23.66
N PRO A 786 26.00 10.45 -24.61
CA PRO A 786 25.85 10.17 -26.04
C PRO A 786 26.28 8.75 -26.44
N GLN A 787 26.89 8.00 -25.53
CA GLN A 787 27.32 6.61 -25.71
C GLN A 787 26.70 5.74 -24.61
N PRO A 788 25.48 5.21 -24.81
CA PRO A 788 24.87 4.32 -23.83
C PRO A 788 25.61 2.97 -23.78
N VAL A 789 25.59 2.31 -22.62
CA VAL A 789 26.26 1.03 -22.37
C VAL A 789 25.29 -0.01 -21.83
N ARG A 790 25.67 -1.29 -21.80
CA ARG A 790 24.85 -2.33 -21.13
C ARG A 790 24.98 -2.23 -19.62
N TRP A 791 23.92 -2.59 -18.89
CA TRP A 791 23.88 -2.70 -17.43
C TRP A 791 25.09 -3.43 -16.83
N ASN A 792 25.45 -4.60 -17.38
CA ASN A 792 26.61 -5.37 -16.93
C ASN A 792 27.95 -4.62 -17.04
N ALA A 793 28.10 -3.63 -17.93
CA ALA A 793 29.32 -2.81 -18.00
C ALA A 793 29.54 -1.97 -16.72
N ILE A 794 28.49 -1.75 -15.92
CA ILE A 794 28.54 -1.12 -14.61
C ILE A 794 28.59 -2.16 -13.49
N MET A 795 27.82 -3.24 -13.60
CA MET A 795 27.74 -4.28 -12.56
C MET A 795 28.96 -5.19 -12.47
N GLU A 796 29.59 -5.60 -13.57
CA GLU A 796 30.78 -6.47 -13.55
C GLU A 796 31.95 -5.85 -12.76
N PRO A 797 32.33 -4.56 -12.94
CA PRO A 797 33.31 -3.90 -12.10
C PRO A 797 32.92 -3.84 -10.61
N LEU A 798 31.65 -3.62 -10.29
CA LEU A 798 31.16 -3.52 -8.90
C LEU A 798 31.20 -4.88 -8.20
N ALA A 799 30.67 -5.92 -8.84
CA ALA A 799 30.72 -7.30 -8.36
C ALA A 799 32.17 -7.77 -8.13
N SER A 800 33.08 -7.46 -9.07
CA SER A 800 34.51 -7.73 -8.91
C SER A 800 35.16 -6.94 -7.77
N LYS A 801 34.67 -5.73 -7.44
CA LYS A 801 35.21 -4.90 -6.35
C LYS A 801 34.71 -5.33 -4.98
N LEU A 802 33.46 -5.77 -4.89
CA LEU A 802 32.83 -6.26 -3.67
C LEU A 802 33.09 -7.76 -3.43
N ASN A 803 33.71 -8.46 -4.39
CA ASN A 803 33.98 -9.89 -4.35
C ASN A 803 32.69 -10.73 -4.19
N VAL A 804 31.67 -10.39 -4.97
CA VAL A 804 30.38 -11.10 -5.03
C VAL A 804 30.08 -11.56 -6.46
N PRO A 805 29.38 -12.70 -6.66
CA PRO A 805 28.86 -13.09 -7.98
C PRO A 805 27.80 -12.12 -8.52
N LEU A 806 27.67 -12.09 -9.85
CA LEU A 806 26.44 -11.66 -10.49
C LEU A 806 25.43 -12.82 -10.53
N VAL A 807 24.16 -12.51 -10.34
CA VAL A 807 23.03 -13.47 -10.40
C VAL A 807 21.90 -12.93 -11.29
N PRO A 808 21.15 -13.79 -12.00
CA PRO A 808 19.95 -13.37 -12.71
C PRO A 808 18.95 -12.67 -11.78
N TYR A 809 18.30 -11.63 -12.30
CA TYR A 809 17.15 -10.95 -11.66
C TYR A 809 15.85 -11.71 -11.95
#